data_AF-A0A967C4N7-F1
#
_entry.id   AF-A0A967C4N7-F1
#
_cell.length_a   1.000
_cell.length_b   1.000
_cell.length_c   1.000
_cell.angle_alpha   90.00
_cell.angle_beta   90.00
_cell.angle_gamma   90.00
#
_symmetry.space_group_name_H-M   'P 1'
#
loop_
_entity.id
_entity.type
_entity.pdbx_description
1 polymer ?
#
loop_
_entity_poly.entity_id
_entity_poly.type
_entity_poly.pdbx_seq_one_letter_code
_entity_poly.pdbx_strand_id
1 'polypeptide(L)'
;MTSETRIFLADLAHTCSVTDRSLTVPLGIGYIKAHCDATFGDGVAISLFKHPERLLAAAQAEHPDVFGFANYGWNENLNLEIGRHIRETFPDALIVAGGPNVDPEDALRLRFLKKHSYIDFLVIDGGEEPFAELIEWHRTAGGDYGKLPNNLVWRDGDTLHGTAERKLKKVIEGIQSPYLNGDLDEFLAAGMVPLFETNRGCPFRCTFCAWGSASKDLVRRLDLDQALAEIAYVGERSSARNWIVCDANFGLLPRDIELAKAIRQVKDDYGHPEKCHIWLAKNVTDRNLEIGGILGDMIVPVMAVQSLDEQVLEHIKRDNISTETYKAYQQKFHRMGSRTYSDMIVPLPGETLESHLLGLQALMGLGVDIIQNHNMRLLAGAETNSTETRDKFKFSTRYRLIHGDAGLYRAADGKEIRVFEYEESLRSTDTMSEEDLFYLRKLHFLVDFCWNTQVYSPLLRLGLSYDINPVDVLKKVLSDVDEGKRPALGSFFAEFERQSHDEWFDSAEQIESHFAAPKQFSRLLNQEFEKLNIHFSVIALRDYKDAFDTAIADILGDFGLIPSETLANNAKLCFAQFPSLSSAPPDRPIEVPCDLPRRENSAQETIVSDDGQRAIYLVETAARRELREMITAAQGVTLSKILNTQGISLHDLRLEVREDNAVGQAVRWAADMPARRRPQSHGPQPAVQPGTIAKPQSDSGAPSRRDASLSNLPGT
;
A
#
# COMPACT_ATOMS: atom_id res chain seq x y z
N MET A 1 -28.90 37.02 -19.07
CA MET A 1 -28.01 35.88 -19.33
C MET A 1 -26.85 36.06 -18.38
N THR A 2 -26.79 35.27 -17.30
CA THR A 2 -25.59 35.18 -16.47
C THR A 2 -24.46 34.69 -17.37
N SER A 3 -23.29 35.34 -17.33
CA SER A 3 -22.11 34.86 -18.06
C SER A 3 -21.80 33.43 -17.67
N GLU A 4 -21.33 32.63 -18.62
CA GLU A 4 -20.75 31.31 -18.37
C GLU A 4 -19.62 31.45 -17.32
N THR A 5 -19.63 30.60 -16.28
CA THR A 5 -18.55 30.57 -15.27
C THR A 5 -17.51 29.55 -15.71
N ARG A 6 -16.26 29.97 -15.86
CA ARG A 6 -15.15 29.07 -16.19
C ARG A 6 -14.52 28.50 -14.93
N ILE A 7 -14.41 27.17 -14.87
CA ILE A 7 -13.96 26.44 -13.69
C ILE A 7 -12.84 25.50 -14.09
N PHE A 8 -11.68 25.62 -13.44
CA PHE A 8 -10.57 24.70 -13.63
C PHE A 8 -10.44 23.79 -12.41
N LEU A 9 -10.58 22.48 -12.62
CA LEU A 9 -10.40 21.48 -11.56
C LEU A 9 -9.07 20.77 -11.74
N ALA A 10 -8.29 20.66 -10.68
CA ALA A 10 -6.92 20.18 -10.70
C ALA A 10 -6.69 19.06 -9.69
N ASP A 11 -6.31 17.89 -10.19
CA ASP A 11 -5.79 16.75 -9.43
C ASP A 11 -4.31 16.60 -9.81
N LEU A 12 -3.51 17.57 -9.36
CA LEU A 12 -2.14 17.70 -9.84
C LEU A 12 -1.27 16.52 -9.41
N ALA A 13 -0.39 16.09 -10.32
CA ALA A 13 0.63 15.10 -10.07
C ALA A 13 2.02 15.67 -10.36
N HIS A 14 3.05 15.08 -9.74
CA HIS A 14 4.42 15.39 -10.08
C HIS A 14 4.80 14.75 -11.42
N THR A 15 4.98 15.56 -12.46
CA THR A 15 5.13 15.04 -13.85
C THR A 15 6.57 15.02 -14.36
N CYS A 16 7.54 15.56 -13.62
CA CYS A 16 8.95 15.58 -14.07
C CYS A 16 9.59 14.20 -14.06
N SER A 17 9.09 13.30 -13.22
CA SER A 17 9.74 12.04 -12.94
C SER A 17 9.01 10.85 -13.59
N VAL A 18 7.74 10.98 -13.99
CA VAL A 18 6.85 9.94 -14.55
C VAL A 18 6.40 10.26 -15.98
N THR A 19 5.84 9.27 -16.67
CA THR A 19 5.03 9.48 -17.89
C THR A 19 3.55 9.39 -17.55
N ASP A 20 2.67 9.85 -18.44
CA ASP A 20 1.21 9.77 -18.27
C ASP A 20 0.72 8.34 -17.97
N ARG A 21 1.40 7.32 -18.51
CA ARG A 21 1.10 5.90 -18.24
C ARG A 21 1.31 5.47 -16.79
N SER A 22 1.99 6.28 -15.99
CA SER A 22 2.19 6.06 -14.56
C SER A 22 1.24 6.90 -13.69
N LEU A 23 0.44 7.78 -14.30
CA LEU A 23 -0.55 8.61 -13.63
C LEU A 23 -1.90 7.90 -13.60
N THR A 24 -2.73 8.21 -12.61
CA THR A 24 -4.12 7.79 -12.57
C THR A 24 -5.01 8.86 -13.20
N VAL A 25 -6.15 8.44 -13.75
CA VAL A 25 -7.17 9.40 -14.20
C VAL A 25 -7.67 10.26 -13.01
N PRO A 26 -8.09 11.51 -13.25
CA PRO A 26 -8.59 12.41 -12.21
C PRO A 26 -10.05 12.11 -11.80
N LEU A 27 -10.33 10.89 -11.35
CA LEU A 27 -11.71 10.39 -11.13
C LEU A 27 -12.53 11.28 -10.19
N GLY A 28 -11.95 11.71 -9.06
CA GLY A 28 -12.66 12.48 -8.04
C GLY A 28 -13.17 13.83 -8.57
N ILE A 29 -12.32 14.59 -9.26
CA ILE A 29 -12.75 15.85 -9.90
C ILE A 29 -13.59 15.62 -11.17
N GLY A 30 -13.47 14.44 -11.79
CA GLY A 30 -14.39 14.00 -12.84
C GLY A 30 -15.83 13.90 -12.34
N TYR A 31 -16.06 13.29 -11.17
CA TYR A 31 -17.40 13.26 -10.55
C TYR A 31 -17.94 14.65 -10.24
N ILE A 32 -17.08 15.57 -9.77
CA ILE A 32 -17.46 16.96 -9.51
C ILE A 32 -17.88 17.64 -10.83
N LYS A 33 -17.10 17.48 -11.90
CA LYS A 33 -17.44 18.00 -13.23
C LYS A 33 -18.79 17.46 -13.72
N ALA A 34 -18.97 16.13 -13.72
CA ALA A 34 -20.19 15.49 -14.18
C ALA A 34 -21.43 15.96 -13.39
N HIS A 35 -21.29 16.19 -12.08
CA HIS A 35 -22.37 16.75 -11.25
C HIS A 35 -22.69 18.22 -11.58
N CYS A 36 -21.66 19.05 -11.75
CA CYS A 36 -21.83 20.45 -12.13
C CYS A 36 -22.45 20.60 -13.53
N ASP A 37 -21.99 19.84 -14.52
CA ASP A 37 -22.53 19.88 -15.88
C ASP A 37 -24.00 19.46 -15.90
N ALA A 38 -24.39 18.45 -15.12
CA ALA A 38 -25.80 18.06 -14.97
C ALA A 38 -26.65 19.10 -14.24
N THR A 39 -26.04 19.90 -13.35
CA THR A 39 -26.74 20.92 -12.55
C THR A 39 -26.92 22.23 -13.34
N PHE A 40 -25.89 22.66 -14.07
CA PHE A 40 -25.81 23.98 -14.67
C PHE A 40 -25.88 23.99 -16.20
N GLY A 41 -25.64 22.85 -16.87
CA GLY A 41 -25.50 22.79 -18.32
C GLY A 41 -24.49 23.80 -18.84
N ASP A 42 -24.85 24.53 -19.90
CA ASP A 42 -24.04 25.61 -20.51
C ASP A 42 -23.83 26.83 -19.59
N GLY A 43 -24.32 26.79 -18.34
CA GLY A 43 -24.02 27.79 -17.34
C GLY A 43 -22.55 27.77 -16.88
N VAL A 44 -21.86 26.65 -17.03
CA VAL A 44 -20.46 26.45 -16.61
C VAL A 44 -19.63 25.84 -17.73
N ALA A 45 -18.34 26.18 -17.77
CA ALA A 45 -17.34 25.52 -18.61
C ALA A 45 -16.24 24.97 -17.71
N ILE A 46 -16.08 23.64 -17.68
CA ILE A 46 -15.20 22.95 -16.73
C ILE A 46 -14.11 22.17 -17.45
N SER A 47 -12.86 22.45 -17.11
CA SER A 47 -11.65 21.76 -17.60
C SER A 47 -10.92 21.03 -16.46
N LEU A 48 -10.41 19.82 -16.74
CA LEU A 48 -9.72 18.96 -15.78
C LEU A 48 -8.20 18.97 -16.02
N PHE A 49 -7.41 18.98 -14.96
CA PHE A 49 -5.94 19.06 -15.07
C PHE A 49 -5.22 18.07 -14.14
N LYS A 50 -4.28 17.30 -14.71
CA LYS A 50 -3.25 16.53 -13.99
C LYS A 50 -1.88 17.22 -14.01
N HIS A 51 -1.58 17.98 -15.06
CA HIS A 51 -0.26 18.57 -15.31
C HIS A 51 -0.22 20.03 -14.84
N PRO A 52 0.72 20.41 -13.96
CA PRO A 52 0.85 21.80 -13.49
C PRO A 52 1.05 22.79 -14.64
N GLU A 53 1.92 22.50 -15.60
CA GLU A 53 2.20 23.42 -16.72
C GLU A 53 1.00 23.59 -17.67
N ARG A 54 0.21 22.52 -17.89
CA ARG A 54 -1.02 22.62 -18.69
C ARG A 54 -2.07 23.49 -17.99
N LEU A 55 -2.23 23.32 -16.68
CA LEU A 55 -3.11 24.17 -15.87
C LEU A 55 -2.70 25.64 -15.97
N LEU A 56 -1.42 25.94 -15.73
CA LEU A 56 -0.91 27.32 -15.75
C LEU A 56 -1.03 27.97 -17.13
N ALA A 57 -0.71 27.23 -18.20
CA ALA A 57 -0.84 27.72 -19.56
C ALA A 57 -2.30 28.01 -19.94
N ALA A 58 -3.23 27.09 -19.61
CA ALA A 58 -4.65 27.29 -19.84
C ALA A 58 -5.20 28.45 -19.01
N ALA A 59 -4.77 28.59 -17.75
CA ALA A 59 -5.26 29.63 -16.86
C ALA A 59 -4.90 31.02 -17.40
N GLN A 60 -3.68 31.17 -17.91
CA GLN A 60 -3.22 32.39 -18.56
C GLN A 60 -3.98 32.72 -19.85
N ALA A 61 -4.44 31.71 -20.59
CA ALA A 61 -5.15 31.89 -21.85
C ALA A 61 -6.65 32.20 -21.64
N GLU A 62 -7.26 31.53 -20.66
CA GLU A 62 -8.73 31.48 -20.52
C GLU A 62 -9.26 32.27 -19.32
N HIS A 63 -8.39 32.68 -18.39
CA HIS A 63 -8.75 33.45 -17.19
C HIS A 63 -9.99 32.88 -16.46
N PRO A 64 -9.88 31.69 -15.84
CA PRO A 64 -11.02 31.05 -15.17
C PRO A 64 -11.44 31.83 -13.92
N ASP A 65 -12.74 31.76 -13.61
CA ASP A 65 -13.33 32.41 -12.43
C ASP A 65 -13.09 31.60 -11.14
N VAL A 66 -12.97 30.27 -11.29
CA VAL A 66 -12.84 29.35 -10.16
C VAL A 66 -11.73 28.33 -10.40
N PHE A 67 -10.95 28.06 -9.37
CA PHE A 67 -10.00 26.95 -9.30
C PHE A 67 -10.41 25.97 -8.20
N GLY A 68 -10.47 24.69 -8.52
CA GLY A 68 -10.71 23.60 -7.56
C GLY A 68 -9.49 22.67 -7.47
N PHE A 69 -8.95 22.44 -6.27
CA PHE A 69 -7.82 21.54 -6.06
C PHE A 69 -8.21 20.27 -5.30
N ALA A 70 -7.85 19.11 -5.85
CA ALA A 70 -7.89 17.85 -5.13
C ALA A 70 -6.62 17.69 -4.28
N ASN A 71 -6.78 17.64 -2.97
CA ASN A 71 -5.71 17.67 -1.98
C ASN A 71 -5.46 16.28 -1.36
N TYR A 72 -4.28 15.74 -1.64
CA TYR A 72 -3.77 14.47 -1.15
C TYR A 72 -2.37 14.65 -0.56
N GLY A 73 -1.93 13.70 0.28
CA GLY A 73 -0.61 13.78 0.93
C GLY A 73 0.59 13.63 -0.02
N TRP A 74 0.36 13.41 -1.31
CA TRP A 74 1.37 13.31 -2.38
C TRP A 74 1.30 14.48 -3.37
N ASN A 75 0.44 15.47 -3.14
CA ASN A 75 0.39 16.68 -3.96
C ASN A 75 0.12 17.95 -3.14
N GLU A 76 0.25 17.90 -1.81
CA GLU A 76 -0.03 19.05 -0.93
C GLU A 76 0.92 20.21 -1.25
N ASN A 77 2.23 19.98 -1.27
CA ASN A 77 3.19 21.05 -1.56
C ASN A 77 3.08 21.50 -3.02
N LEU A 78 2.76 20.58 -3.95
CA LEU A 78 2.48 20.93 -5.34
C LEU A 78 1.30 21.89 -5.47
N ASN A 79 0.17 21.56 -4.84
CA ASN A 79 -1.00 22.43 -4.80
C ASN A 79 -0.67 23.76 -4.09
N LEU A 80 0.14 23.74 -3.03
CA LEU A 80 0.55 24.95 -2.33
C LEU A 80 1.30 25.93 -3.22
N GLU A 81 2.35 25.48 -3.90
CA GLU A 81 3.19 26.37 -4.71
C GLU A 81 2.49 26.82 -5.99
N ILE A 82 1.73 25.93 -6.64
CA ILE A 82 0.91 26.29 -7.81
C ILE A 82 -0.23 27.23 -7.41
N GLY A 83 -0.92 26.93 -6.31
CA GLY A 83 -2.02 27.74 -5.78
C GLY A 83 -1.58 29.14 -5.36
N ARG A 84 -0.39 29.29 -4.74
CA ARG A 84 0.22 30.60 -4.45
C ARG A 84 0.42 31.42 -5.71
N HIS A 85 1.01 30.82 -6.74
CA HIS A 85 1.21 31.51 -8.01
C HIS A 85 -0.12 31.87 -8.70
N ILE A 86 -1.12 31.00 -8.64
CA ILE A 86 -2.46 31.30 -9.15
C ILE A 86 -3.10 32.46 -8.39
N ARG A 87 -3.01 32.52 -7.06
CA ARG A 87 -3.54 33.65 -6.28
C ARG A 87 -2.83 34.96 -6.59
N GLU A 88 -1.52 34.94 -6.84
CA GLU A 88 -0.76 36.12 -7.29
C GLU A 88 -1.26 36.63 -8.64
N THR A 89 -1.54 35.73 -9.58
CA THR A 89 -1.93 36.05 -10.96
C THR A 89 -3.42 36.38 -11.12
N PHE A 90 -4.27 35.70 -10.34
CA PHE A 90 -5.73 35.79 -10.38
C PHE A 90 -6.27 36.10 -8.97
N PRO A 91 -6.06 37.32 -8.45
CA PRO A 91 -6.40 37.67 -7.08
C PRO A 91 -7.89 37.58 -6.76
N ASP A 92 -8.75 37.76 -7.77
CA ASP A 92 -10.21 37.76 -7.63
C ASP A 92 -10.85 36.38 -7.86
N ALA A 93 -10.08 35.37 -8.30
CA ALA A 93 -10.62 34.05 -8.55
C ALA A 93 -11.01 33.36 -7.23
N LEU A 94 -12.10 32.60 -7.26
CA LEU A 94 -12.49 31.72 -6.15
C LEU A 94 -11.59 30.48 -6.17
N ILE A 95 -10.84 30.22 -5.10
CA ILE A 95 -9.98 29.05 -4.99
C ILE A 95 -10.50 28.13 -3.89
N VAL A 96 -10.89 26.93 -4.30
CA VAL A 96 -11.47 25.90 -3.44
C VAL A 96 -10.53 24.70 -3.42
N ALA A 97 -10.39 24.05 -2.28
CA ALA A 97 -9.72 22.75 -2.21
C ALA A 97 -10.58 21.73 -1.46
N GLY A 98 -10.39 20.46 -1.77
CA GLY A 98 -11.05 19.34 -1.09
C GLY A 98 -10.27 18.05 -1.29
N GLY A 99 -10.55 17.04 -0.49
CA GLY A 99 -9.83 15.77 -0.52
C GLY A 99 -9.51 15.26 0.88
N PRO A 100 -8.98 14.03 0.99
CA PRO A 100 -8.81 13.36 2.28
C PRO A 100 -7.66 13.91 3.13
N ASN A 101 -6.74 14.70 2.56
CA ASN A 101 -5.56 15.22 3.26
C ASN A 101 -5.88 16.49 4.07
N VAL A 102 -6.92 16.44 4.91
CA VAL A 102 -7.33 17.53 5.80
C VAL A 102 -7.78 16.91 7.13
N ASP A 103 -7.18 17.35 8.25
CA ASP A 103 -7.56 16.88 9.58
C ASP A 103 -8.97 17.33 9.99
N PRO A 104 -9.69 16.57 10.83
CA PRO A 104 -10.98 17.00 11.39
C PRO A 104 -10.83 17.98 12.56
N GLU A 105 -9.66 18.00 13.22
CA GLU A 105 -9.40 18.85 14.39
C GLU A 105 -9.24 20.32 13.99
N ASP A 106 -10.03 21.22 14.60
CA ASP A 106 -10.07 22.64 14.24
C ASP A 106 -8.71 23.34 14.31
N ALA A 107 -7.88 23.01 15.31
CA ALA A 107 -6.55 23.59 15.44
C ALA A 107 -5.64 23.21 14.26
N LEU A 108 -5.71 21.95 13.81
CA LEU A 108 -4.95 21.46 12.66
C LEU A 108 -5.50 22.02 11.34
N ARG A 109 -6.83 22.13 11.20
CA ARG A 109 -7.47 22.81 10.05
C ARG A 109 -7.06 24.27 9.93
N LEU A 110 -7.04 24.99 11.05
CA LEU A 110 -6.59 26.38 11.08
C LEU A 110 -5.11 26.48 10.68
N ARG A 111 -4.24 25.60 11.18
CA ARG A 111 -2.83 25.54 10.76
C ARG A 111 -2.71 25.27 9.26
N PHE A 112 -3.49 24.32 8.74
CA PHE A 112 -3.52 24.01 7.31
C PHE A 112 -3.91 25.24 6.47
N LEU A 113 -5.01 25.92 6.79
CA LEU A 113 -5.48 27.11 6.06
C LEU A 113 -4.56 28.33 6.21
N LYS A 114 -3.76 28.41 7.28
CA LYS A 114 -2.70 29.42 7.40
C LYS A 114 -1.53 29.12 6.45
N LYS A 115 -1.09 27.86 6.35
CA LYS A 115 -0.05 27.42 5.39
C LYS A 115 -0.53 27.63 3.95
N HIS A 116 -1.78 27.29 3.67
CA HIS A 116 -2.44 27.33 2.36
C HIS A 116 -3.34 28.56 2.21
N SER A 117 -2.79 29.75 2.49
CA SER A 117 -3.54 31.02 2.51
C SER A 117 -4.13 31.45 1.15
N TYR A 118 -3.79 30.75 0.06
CA TYR A 118 -4.37 30.97 -1.26
C TYR A 118 -5.80 30.42 -1.38
N ILE A 119 -6.22 29.51 -0.50
CA ILE A 119 -7.53 28.86 -0.49
C ILE A 119 -8.56 29.76 0.19
N ASP A 120 -9.72 29.94 -0.46
CA ASP A 120 -10.87 30.63 0.11
C ASP A 120 -11.74 29.68 0.92
N PHE A 121 -12.04 28.50 0.37
CA PHE A 121 -12.88 27.48 1.03
C PHE A 121 -12.28 26.09 0.91
N LEU A 122 -12.41 25.32 1.99
CA LEU A 122 -12.25 23.87 2.00
C LEU A 122 -13.60 23.21 1.94
N VAL A 123 -13.74 22.26 1.01
CA VAL A 123 -14.85 21.31 0.98
C VAL A 123 -14.42 20.06 1.73
N ILE A 124 -15.17 19.71 2.79
CA ILE A 124 -14.92 18.52 3.60
C ILE A 124 -15.90 17.38 3.25
N ASP A 125 -15.48 16.14 3.49
CA ASP A 125 -16.20 14.91 3.14
C ASP A 125 -16.45 14.77 1.61
N GLY A 126 -17.72 14.69 1.17
CA GLY A 126 -18.10 14.56 -0.24
C GLY A 126 -18.09 15.90 -0.97
N GLY A 127 -17.60 15.91 -2.21
CA GLY A 127 -17.30 17.15 -2.94
C GLY A 127 -18.36 17.60 -3.94
N GLU A 128 -19.15 16.68 -4.51
CA GLU A 128 -20.01 16.96 -5.66
C GLU A 128 -21.08 18.01 -5.36
N GLU A 129 -21.96 17.74 -4.39
CA GLU A 129 -23.04 18.68 -4.07
C GLU A 129 -22.52 19.98 -3.43
N PRO A 130 -21.62 19.96 -2.42
CA PRO A 130 -21.13 21.20 -1.81
C PRO A 130 -20.37 22.10 -2.78
N PHE A 131 -19.60 21.53 -3.70
CA PHE A 131 -18.89 22.32 -4.71
C PHE A 131 -19.88 22.99 -5.67
N ALA A 132 -20.83 22.24 -6.23
CA ALA A 132 -21.85 22.82 -7.12
C ALA A 132 -22.67 23.91 -6.40
N GLU A 133 -23.12 23.66 -5.17
CA GLU A 133 -23.85 24.65 -4.38
C GLU A 133 -22.99 25.90 -4.07
N LEU A 134 -21.67 25.73 -3.89
CA LEU A 134 -20.74 26.85 -3.70
C LEU A 134 -20.57 27.67 -4.99
N ILE A 135 -20.54 27.03 -6.16
CA ILE A 135 -20.55 27.72 -7.46
C ILE A 135 -21.85 28.53 -7.62
N GLU A 136 -23.00 27.95 -7.28
CA GLU A 136 -24.28 28.66 -7.33
C GLU A 136 -24.32 29.85 -6.37
N TRP A 137 -23.81 29.67 -5.14
CA TRP A 137 -23.65 30.76 -4.17
C TRP A 137 -22.75 31.87 -4.74
N HIS A 138 -21.61 31.51 -5.33
CA HIS A 138 -20.68 32.49 -5.90
C HIS A 138 -21.33 33.30 -7.03
N ARG A 139 -22.13 32.64 -7.88
CA ARG A 139 -22.84 33.26 -9.02
C ARG A 139 -24.01 34.17 -8.62
N THR A 140 -24.74 33.83 -7.57
CA THR A 140 -26.04 34.45 -7.26
C THR A 140 -26.09 35.26 -5.97
N ALA A 141 -25.29 34.89 -4.99
CA ALA A 141 -25.35 35.40 -3.62
C ALA A 141 -23.99 35.87 -3.10
N GLY A 142 -22.93 35.85 -3.93
CA GLY A 142 -21.54 36.12 -3.56
C GLY A 142 -21.42 37.26 -2.55
N GLY A 143 -21.00 36.92 -1.33
CA GLY A 143 -20.88 37.84 -0.19
C GLY A 143 -21.90 37.66 0.93
N ASP A 144 -23.00 36.91 0.74
CA ASP A 144 -23.94 36.53 1.81
C ASP A 144 -23.52 35.18 2.42
N TYR A 145 -22.64 35.22 3.43
CA TYR A 145 -22.11 34.04 4.10
C TYR A 145 -23.19 33.20 4.81
N GLY A 146 -24.35 33.80 5.11
CA GLY A 146 -25.50 33.08 5.68
C GLY A 146 -26.15 32.08 4.72
N LYS A 147 -25.81 32.13 3.43
CA LYS A 147 -26.29 31.23 2.38
C LYS A 147 -25.22 30.24 1.89
N LEU A 148 -24.07 30.16 2.55
CA LEU A 148 -23.06 29.18 2.21
C LEU A 148 -23.61 27.75 2.38
N PRO A 149 -23.25 26.82 1.48
CA PRO A 149 -23.68 25.44 1.59
C PRO A 149 -23.01 24.72 2.76
N ASN A 150 -23.58 23.57 3.12
CA ASN A 150 -23.00 22.65 4.10
C ASN A 150 -21.64 22.11 3.63
N ASN A 151 -20.84 21.58 4.55
CA ASN A 151 -19.50 21.01 4.31
C ASN A 151 -18.42 22.00 3.87
N LEU A 152 -18.53 23.26 4.26
CA LEU A 152 -17.49 24.26 4.01
C LEU A 152 -16.75 24.62 5.28
N VAL A 153 -15.44 24.81 5.15
CA VAL A 153 -14.56 25.36 6.17
C VAL A 153 -13.74 26.47 5.54
N TRP A 154 -13.59 27.60 6.23
CA TRP A 154 -12.73 28.70 5.79
C TRP A 154 -12.11 29.41 6.99
N ARG A 155 -11.16 30.30 6.72
CA ARG A 155 -10.63 31.20 7.76
C ARG A 155 -10.96 32.65 7.45
N ASP A 156 -11.22 33.41 8.51
CA ASP A 156 -11.19 34.88 8.49
C ASP A 156 -10.14 35.36 9.51
N GLY A 157 -9.03 35.89 8.99
CA GLY A 157 -7.84 36.16 9.80
C GLY A 157 -7.32 34.89 10.48
N ASP A 158 -7.42 34.89 11.82
CA ASP A 158 -7.05 33.78 12.71
C ASP A 158 -8.25 32.94 13.19
N THR A 159 -9.46 33.25 12.74
CA THR A 159 -10.68 32.54 13.15
C THR A 159 -11.04 31.49 12.11
N LEU A 160 -11.26 30.26 12.55
CA LEU A 160 -11.81 29.19 11.73
C LEU A 160 -13.34 29.28 11.75
N HIS A 161 -13.95 29.17 10.57
CA HIS A 161 -15.39 29.10 10.40
C HIS A 161 -15.75 27.84 9.65
N GLY A 162 -16.95 27.32 9.90
CA GLY A 162 -17.48 26.18 9.16
C GLY A 162 -19.00 26.22 9.10
N THR A 163 -19.55 25.63 8.03
CA THR A 163 -20.98 25.36 7.92
C THR A 163 -21.32 24.00 8.52
N ALA A 164 -22.62 23.70 8.62
CA ALA A 164 -23.06 22.41 9.14
C ALA A 164 -22.62 21.27 8.23
N GLU A 165 -22.44 20.08 8.80
CA GLU A 165 -22.11 18.88 8.03
C GLU A 165 -23.36 18.26 7.38
N ARG A 166 -23.20 17.81 6.13
CA ARG A 166 -24.18 17.06 5.37
C ARG A 166 -24.28 15.64 5.92
N LYS A 167 -25.52 15.18 6.13
CA LYS A 167 -25.78 13.80 6.54
C LYS A 167 -25.52 12.84 5.37
N LEU A 168 -24.71 11.81 5.63
CA LEU A 168 -24.42 10.77 4.65
C LEU A 168 -25.61 9.80 4.48
N LYS A 169 -25.85 9.36 3.25
CA LYS A 169 -26.85 8.33 2.89
C LYS A 169 -26.16 7.03 2.49
N LYS A 170 -26.80 5.89 2.78
CA LYS A 170 -26.33 4.53 2.44
C LYS A 170 -26.26 4.25 0.94
N VAL A 171 -27.06 4.95 0.15
CA VAL A 171 -27.07 4.86 -1.32
C VAL A 171 -26.75 6.23 -1.85
N ILE A 172 -25.85 6.28 -2.83
CA ILE A 172 -25.53 7.49 -3.58
C ILE A 172 -26.45 7.46 -4.80
N GLU A 173 -27.45 8.33 -4.80
CA GLU A 173 -28.48 8.39 -5.85
C GLU A 173 -28.15 9.52 -6.82
N GLY A 174 -28.35 9.30 -8.11
CA GLY A 174 -28.23 10.34 -9.14
C GLY A 174 -26.81 10.85 -9.42
N ILE A 175 -25.78 10.15 -8.95
CA ILE A 175 -24.39 10.47 -9.29
C ILE A 175 -24.16 10.23 -10.78
N GLN A 176 -23.66 11.24 -11.48
CA GLN A 176 -23.36 11.15 -12.91
C GLN A 176 -22.01 10.49 -13.12
N SER A 177 -21.87 9.70 -14.18
CA SER A 177 -20.63 9.00 -14.49
C SER A 177 -19.71 9.86 -15.37
N PRO A 178 -18.51 10.22 -14.91
CA PRO A 178 -17.55 10.95 -15.74
C PRO A 178 -16.96 10.09 -16.85
N TYR A 179 -17.02 8.76 -16.73
CA TYR A 179 -16.65 7.86 -17.81
C TYR A 179 -17.72 7.85 -18.90
N LEU A 180 -18.97 7.58 -18.56
CA LEU A 180 -20.04 7.46 -19.56
C LEU A 180 -20.36 8.80 -20.26
N ASN A 181 -20.02 9.92 -19.62
CA ASN A 181 -20.10 11.26 -20.22
C ASN A 181 -18.94 11.57 -21.18
N GLY A 182 -17.87 10.77 -21.17
CA GLY A 182 -16.65 11.04 -21.95
C GLY A 182 -15.71 12.08 -21.31
N ASP A 183 -15.99 12.53 -20.08
CA ASP A 183 -15.20 13.57 -19.38
C ASP A 183 -13.76 13.12 -19.10
N LEU A 184 -13.51 11.81 -19.07
CA LEU A 184 -12.21 11.22 -18.79
C LEU A 184 -11.50 10.63 -20.03
N ASP A 185 -12.09 10.75 -21.22
CA ASP A 185 -11.59 10.10 -22.44
C ASP A 185 -10.18 10.53 -22.82
N GLU A 186 -9.83 11.81 -22.66
CA GLU A 186 -8.47 12.30 -22.97
C GLU A 186 -7.39 11.68 -22.06
N PHE A 187 -7.72 11.39 -20.80
CA PHE A 187 -6.81 10.77 -19.85
C PHE A 187 -6.65 9.28 -20.13
N LEU A 188 -7.74 8.61 -20.52
CA LEU A 188 -7.70 7.22 -21.00
C LEU A 188 -6.84 7.11 -22.27
N ALA A 189 -7.02 8.03 -23.22
CA ALA A 189 -6.24 8.08 -24.46
C ALA A 189 -4.75 8.38 -24.23
N ALA A 190 -4.41 9.14 -23.19
CA ALA A 190 -3.03 9.34 -22.74
C ALA A 190 -2.40 8.08 -22.10
N GLY A 191 -3.22 7.04 -21.85
CA GLY A 191 -2.79 5.78 -21.26
C GLY A 191 -2.71 5.81 -19.73
N MET A 192 -3.34 6.79 -19.07
CA MET A 192 -3.41 6.86 -17.61
C MET A 192 -4.18 5.66 -17.02
N VAL A 193 -3.82 5.27 -15.81
CA VAL A 193 -4.41 4.16 -15.05
C VAL A 193 -5.86 4.48 -14.69
N PRO A 194 -6.84 3.69 -15.16
CA PRO A 194 -8.23 3.85 -14.76
C PRO A 194 -8.45 3.54 -13.28
N LEU A 195 -9.33 4.31 -12.66
CA LEU A 195 -9.77 4.16 -11.29
C LEU A 195 -11.26 3.83 -11.28
N PHE A 196 -11.67 2.86 -10.47
CA PHE A 196 -13.09 2.56 -10.27
C PHE A 196 -13.48 2.76 -8.82
N GLU A 197 -14.53 3.51 -8.57
CA GLU A 197 -15.13 3.67 -7.26
C GLU A 197 -16.57 3.14 -7.34
N THR A 198 -16.83 1.98 -6.75
CA THR A 198 -18.17 1.36 -6.78
C THR A 198 -18.91 1.61 -5.46
N ASN A 199 -18.17 1.91 -4.40
CA ASN A 199 -18.72 2.39 -3.14
C ASN A 199 -17.76 3.36 -2.44
N ARG A 200 -18.32 4.20 -1.56
CA ARG A 200 -17.57 5.11 -0.70
C ARG A 200 -17.63 4.67 0.73
N GLY A 201 -16.48 4.71 1.39
CA GLY A 201 -16.36 4.51 2.83
C GLY A 201 -15.99 3.10 3.27
N CYS A 202 -15.80 2.96 4.58
CA CYS A 202 -15.26 1.77 5.21
C CYS A 202 -15.96 1.59 6.56
N PRO A 203 -16.47 0.39 6.91
CA PRO A 203 -17.13 0.16 8.19
C PRO A 203 -16.13 0.00 9.36
N PHE A 204 -14.82 0.06 9.09
CA PHE A 204 -13.77 -0.17 10.06
C PHE A 204 -13.17 1.15 10.57
N ARG A 205 -12.77 1.16 11.84
CA ARG A 205 -12.31 2.33 12.59
C ARG A 205 -10.79 2.39 12.81
N CYS A 206 -10.02 1.81 11.90
CA CYS A 206 -8.57 1.73 12.07
C CYS A 206 -7.96 3.12 12.27
N THR A 207 -7.31 3.35 13.40
CA THR A 207 -6.91 4.71 13.83
C THR A 207 -5.86 5.37 12.91
N PHE A 208 -5.05 4.56 12.23
CA PHE A 208 -4.04 4.98 11.27
C PHE A 208 -4.59 5.28 9.86
N CYS A 209 -5.89 5.11 9.63
CA CYS A 209 -6.52 5.23 8.31
C CYS A 209 -7.48 6.42 8.25
N ALA A 210 -7.26 7.33 7.30
CA ALA A 210 -8.17 8.47 7.07
C ALA A 210 -9.57 8.04 6.54
N TRP A 211 -9.68 6.86 5.92
CA TRP A 211 -10.91 6.39 5.26
C TRP A 211 -12.05 6.12 6.24
N GLY A 212 -11.75 5.47 7.38
CA GLY A 212 -12.76 5.15 8.40
C GLY A 212 -13.37 6.42 8.99
N SER A 213 -12.51 7.36 9.40
CA SER A 213 -12.89 8.68 9.89
C SER A 213 -13.73 9.46 8.88
N ALA A 214 -13.29 9.54 7.63
CA ALA A 214 -13.96 10.29 6.56
C ALA A 214 -15.36 9.72 6.20
N SER A 215 -15.57 8.41 6.41
CA SER A 215 -16.82 7.76 6.04
C SER A 215 -17.83 7.56 7.17
N LYS A 216 -17.46 7.93 8.41
CA LYS A 216 -18.31 7.81 9.61
C LYS A 216 -18.89 6.39 9.73
N ASP A 217 -18.05 5.39 9.46
CA ASP A 217 -18.35 3.95 9.44
C ASP A 217 -19.41 3.49 8.45
N LEU A 218 -19.75 4.31 7.46
CA LEU A 218 -20.81 4.03 6.49
C LEU A 218 -20.22 3.61 5.14
N VAL A 219 -20.69 2.47 4.62
CA VAL A 219 -20.47 2.09 3.23
C VAL A 219 -21.64 2.59 2.38
N ARG A 220 -21.34 3.52 1.48
CA ARG A 220 -22.29 4.18 0.58
C ARG A 220 -22.15 3.61 -0.82
N ARG A 221 -23.21 3.01 -1.34
CA ARG A 221 -23.15 2.27 -2.61
C ARG A 221 -23.50 3.16 -3.79
N LEU A 222 -22.71 3.13 -4.86
CA LEU A 222 -23.10 3.61 -6.19
C LEU A 222 -24.01 2.58 -6.86
N ASP A 223 -24.66 2.95 -7.95
CA ASP A 223 -25.47 2.04 -8.75
C ASP A 223 -24.61 0.94 -9.41
N LEU A 224 -25.10 -0.30 -9.40
CA LEU A 224 -24.34 -1.45 -9.94
C LEU A 224 -24.32 -1.43 -11.46
N ASP A 225 -25.45 -1.12 -12.10
CA ASP A 225 -25.55 -1.13 -13.56
C ASP A 225 -24.66 -0.05 -14.16
N GLN A 226 -24.61 1.13 -13.53
CA GLN A 226 -23.66 2.17 -13.89
C GLN A 226 -22.20 1.69 -13.74
N ALA A 227 -21.82 1.08 -12.61
CA ALA A 227 -20.45 0.60 -12.41
C ALA A 227 -20.05 -0.49 -13.43
N LEU A 228 -20.97 -1.38 -13.81
CA LEU A 228 -20.75 -2.37 -14.86
C LEU A 228 -20.58 -1.71 -16.25
N ALA A 229 -21.40 -0.70 -16.54
CA ALA A 229 -21.29 0.08 -17.77
C ALA A 229 -19.97 0.86 -17.84
N GLU A 230 -19.50 1.43 -16.73
CA GLU A 230 -18.20 2.10 -16.64
C GLU A 230 -17.05 1.12 -16.92
N ILE A 231 -17.08 -0.09 -16.34
CA ILE A 231 -16.08 -1.13 -16.59
C ILE A 231 -16.01 -1.48 -18.09
N ALA A 232 -17.17 -1.70 -18.74
CA ALA A 232 -17.23 -1.99 -20.16
C ALA A 232 -16.73 -0.80 -21.02
N TYR A 233 -17.17 0.42 -20.69
CA TYR A 233 -16.78 1.65 -21.38
C TYR A 233 -15.27 1.88 -21.37
N VAL A 234 -14.65 1.70 -20.20
CA VAL A 234 -13.19 1.81 -20.03
C VAL A 234 -12.48 0.67 -20.71
N GLY A 235 -13.02 -0.55 -20.68
CA GLY A 235 -12.47 -1.72 -21.38
C GLY A 235 -12.28 -1.50 -22.88
N GLU A 236 -13.22 -0.80 -23.53
CA GLU A 236 -13.14 -0.45 -24.96
C GLU A 236 -12.10 0.65 -25.28
N ARG A 237 -11.71 1.46 -24.30
CA ARG A 237 -11.00 2.75 -24.53
C ARG A 237 -9.63 2.85 -23.87
N SER A 238 -9.36 2.06 -22.84
CA SER A 238 -8.10 2.10 -22.10
C SER A 238 -7.18 0.97 -22.51
N SER A 239 -5.94 1.28 -22.88
CA SER A 239 -4.88 0.27 -23.07
C SER A 239 -3.99 0.09 -21.83
N ALA A 240 -4.43 0.54 -20.65
CA ALA A 240 -3.62 0.50 -19.44
C ALA A 240 -3.42 -0.95 -18.96
N ARG A 241 -2.18 -1.32 -18.64
CA ARG A 241 -1.84 -2.67 -18.13
C ARG A 241 -2.37 -2.91 -16.71
N ASN A 242 -2.58 -1.85 -15.95
CA ASN A 242 -3.02 -1.91 -14.56
C ASN A 242 -4.30 -1.10 -14.40
N TRP A 243 -5.29 -1.64 -13.69
CA TRP A 243 -6.46 -0.93 -13.19
C TRP A 243 -6.46 -0.91 -11.67
N ILE A 244 -7.14 0.06 -11.06
CA ILE A 244 -7.27 0.16 -9.60
C ILE A 244 -8.75 0.30 -9.24
N VAL A 245 -9.23 -0.55 -8.33
CA VAL A 245 -10.54 -0.35 -7.69
C VAL A 245 -10.29 0.33 -6.34
N CYS A 246 -10.77 1.56 -6.22
CA CYS A 246 -10.58 2.43 -5.07
C CYS A 246 -11.47 2.09 -3.87
N ASP A 247 -12.27 1.02 -3.94
CA ASP A 247 -13.10 0.58 -2.82
C ASP A 247 -12.22 0.13 -1.65
N ALA A 248 -12.49 0.64 -0.44
CA ALA A 248 -11.70 0.32 0.75
C ALA A 248 -11.73 -1.18 1.14
N ASN A 249 -12.81 -1.89 0.77
CA ASN A 249 -13.01 -3.32 1.06
C ASN A 249 -13.78 -3.99 -0.08
N PHE A 250 -13.10 -4.29 -1.19
CA PHE A 250 -13.69 -5.03 -2.30
C PHE A 250 -14.01 -6.47 -1.89
N GLY A 251 -15.22 -6.94 -2.19
CA GLY A 251 -15.74 -8.21 -1.68
C GLY A 251 -16.54 -8.07 -0.39
N LEU A 252 -16.79 -6.86 0.10
CA LEU A 252 -17.68 -6.63 1.24
C LEU A 252 -19.16 -6.84 0.86
N LEU A 253 -19.53 -6.59 -0.40
CA LEU A 253 -20.90 -6.69 -0.89
C LEU A 253 -21.08 -7.89 -1.84
N PRO A 254 -22.25 -8.56 -1.87
CA PRO A 254 -22.51 -9.66 -2.80
C PRO A 254 -22.27 -9.31 -4.28
N ARG A 255 -22.62 -8.07 -4.67
CA ARG A 255 -22.46 -7.56 -6.04
C ARG A 255 -21.01 -7.47 -6.52
N ASP A 256 -20.03 -7.49 -5.61
CA ASP A 256 -18.62 -7.35 -5.97
C ASP A 256 -18.12 -8.54 -6.81
N ILE A 257 -18.81 -9.69 -6.74
CA ILE A 257 -18.61 -10.82 -7.64
C ILE A 257 -18.94 -10.44 -9.09
N GLU A 258 -20.01 -9.68 -9.32
CA GLU A 258 -20.41 -9.26 -10.68
C GLU A 258 -19.41 -8.26 -11.26
N LEU A 259 -18.94 -7.32 -10.43
CA LEU A 259 -17.86 -6.39 -10.78
C LEU A 259 -16.57 -7.14 -11.13
N ALA A 260 -16.18 -8.14 -10.33
CA ALA A 260 -15.02 -8.99 -10.62
C ALA A 260 -15.15 -9.74 -11.95
N LYS A 261 -16.35 -10.28 -12.25
CA LYS A 261 -16.65 -10.94 -13.53
C LYS A 261 -16.54 -9.97 -14.70
N ALA A 262 -17.06 -8.75 -14.57
CA ALA A 262 -16.97 -7.73 -15.60
C ALA A 262 -15.50 -7.33 -15.88
N ILE A 263 -14.70 -7.11 -14.84
CA ILE A 263 -13.27 -6.81 -14.99
C ILE A 263 -12.53 -7.97 -15.67
N ARG A 264 -12.82 -9.22 -15.28
CA ARG A 264 -12.22 -10.40 -15.91
C ARG A 264 -12.62 -10.52 -17.38
N GLN A 265 -13.89 -10.28 -17.70
CA GLN A 265 -14.41 -10.32 -19.06
C GLN A 265 -13.68 -9.32 -19.97
N VAL A 266 -13.43 -8.09 -19.48
CA VAL A 266 -12.63 -7.11 -20.22
C VAL A 266 -11.23 -7.64 -20.54
N LYS A 267 -10.54 -8.26 -19.57
CA LYS A 267 -9.24 -8.90 -19.84
C LYS A 267 -9.33 -9.99 -20.90
N ASP A 268 -10.38 -10.81 -20.85
CA ASP A 268 -10.57 -11.91 -21.80
C ASP A 268 -10.87 -11.42 -23.22
N ASP A 269 -11.60 -10.29 -23.34
CA ASP A 269 -11.98 -9.72 -24.63
C ASP A 269 -10.86 -8.89 -25.27
N TYR A 270 -10.12 -8.11 -24.47
CA TYR A 270 -9.17 -7.11 -24.98
C TYR A 270 -7.69 -7.41 -24.65
N GLY A 271 -7.42 -8.37 -23.76
CA GLY A 271 -6.06 -8.69 -23.29
C GLY A 271 -5.50 -7.76 -22.21
N HIS A 272 -6.28 -6.76 -21.79
CA HIS A 272 -5.95 -5.83 -20.70
C HIS A 272 -7.18 -5.58 -19.81
N PRO A 273 -7.02 -5.18 -18.54
CA PRO A 273 -5.74 -5.00 -17.84
C PRO A 273 -5.08 -6.35 -17.52
N GLU A 274 -3.74 -6.35 -17.45
CA GLU A 274 -2.98 -7.51 -16.98
C GLU A 274 -3.11 -7.69 -15.47
N LYS A 275 -3.13 -6.57 -14.73
CA LYS A 275 -3.29 -6.53 -13.27
C LYS A 275 -4.42 -5.61 -12.84
N CYS A 276 -5.05 -5.98 -11.73
CA CYS A 276 -6.06 -5.17 -11.06
C CYS A 276 -5.71 -5.06 -9.58
N HIS A 277 -5.54 -3.84 -9.08
CA HIS A 277 -5.30 -3.60 -7.67
C HIS A 277 -6.64 -3.49 -6.94
N ILE A 278 -6.85 -4.38 -5.98
CA ILE A 278 -8.02 -4.43 -5.12
C ILE A 278 -7.60 -4.68 -3.67
N TRP A 279 -8.34 -4.13 -2.71
CA TRP A 279 -8.17 -4.40 -1.29
C TRP A 279 -9.31 -5.28 -0.80
N LEU A 280 -9.03 -6.56 -0.59
CA LEU A 280 -10.06 -7.55 -0.22
C LEU A 280 -10.66 -7.26 1.17
N ALA A 281 -11.96 -7.51 1.30
CA ALA A 281 -12.67 -7.32 2.55
C ALA A 281 -12.12 -8.23 3.66
N LYS A 282 -11.90 -7.66 4.85
CA LYS A 282 -11.18 -8.37 5.93
C LYS A 282 -11.89 -9.64 6.41
N ASN A 283 -13.22 -9.62 6.56
CA ASN A 283 -13.96 -10.66 7.28
C ASN A 283 -14.99 -11.43 6.43
N VAL A 284 -14.77 -11.55 5.11
CA VAL A 284 -15.70 -12.26 4.21
C VAL A 284 -15.01 -13.40 3.47
N THR A 285 -15.02 -14.58 4.09
CA THR A 285 -14.28 -15.78 3.66
C THR A 285 -14.60 -16.24 2.24
N ASP A 286 -15.83 -16.67 1.99
CA ASP A 286 -16.16 -17.36 0.74
C ASP A 286 -16.16 -16.42 -0.47
N ARG A 287 -16.58 -15.16 -0.28
CA ARG A 287 -16.64 -14.17 -1.36
C ARG A 287 -15.26 -13.77 -1.87
N ASN A 288 -14.30 -13.53 -0.98
CA ASN A 288 -12.94 -13.18 -1.40
C ASN A 288 -12.29 -14.30 -2.20
N LEU A 289 -12.59 -15.56 -1.85
CA LEU A 289 -12.08 -16.72 -2.57
C LEU A 289 -12.73 -16.86 -3.95
N GLU A 290 -14.02 -16.58 -4.06
CA GLU A 290 -14.70 -16.53 -5.36
C GLU A 290 -14.14 -15.41 -6.24
N ILE A 291 -13.99 -14.20 -5.69
CA ILE A 291 -13.36 -13.06 -6.39
C ILE A 291 -11.94 -13.39 -6.82
N GLY A 292 -11.14 -13.99 -5.93
CA GLY A 292 -9.81 -14.44 -6.26
C GLY A 292 -9.81 -15.51 -7.35
N GLY A 293 -10.78 -16.42 -7.35
CA GLY A 293 -10.96 -17.43 -8.40
C GLY A 293 -11.29 -16.83 -9.76
N ILE A 294 -12.10 -15.78 -9.77
CA ILE A 294 -12.51 -15.05 -10.99
C ILE A 294 -11.35 -14.24 -11.56
N LEU A 295 -10.68 -13.44 -10.72
CA LEU A 295 -9.63 -12.54 -11.17
C LEU A 295 -8.29 -13.25 -11.34
N GLY A 296 -8.05 -14.34 -10.62
CA GLY A 296 -6.92 -15.24 -10.78
C GLY A 296 -5.57 -14.52 -10.81
N ASP A 297 -4.93 -14.57 -11.98
CA ASP A 297 -3.60 -14.01 -12.24
C ASP A 297 -3.56 -12.48 -12.27
N MET A 298 -4.71 -11.81 -12.26
CA MET A 298 -4.82 -10.34 -12.24
C MET A 298 -4.49 -9.73 -10.88
N ILE A 299 -4.62 -10.48 -9.78
CA ILE A 299 -4.50 -9.95 -8.42
C ILE A 299 -3.42 -10.67 -7.61
N VAL A 300 -2.89 -9.98 -6.61
CA VAL A 300 -2.15 -10.60 -5.50
C VAL A 300 -2.99 -10.37 -4.24
N PRO A 301 -3.60 -11.41 -3.66
CA PRO A 301 -4.51 -11.25 -2.53
C PRO A 301 -3.75 -10.78 -1.28
N VAL A 302 -4.20 -9.65 -0.74
CA VAL A 302 -3.68 -9.02 0.47
C VAL A 302 -4.48 -9.49 1.69
N MET A 303 -3.80 -10.06 2.67
CA MET A 303 -4.33 -10.41 3.99
C MET A 303 -3.58 -9.60 5.05
N ALA A 304 -3.82 -8.28 5.06
CA ALA A 304 -3.10 -7.37 5.94
C ALA A 304 -3.46 -7.58 7.41
N VAL A 305 -2.45 -7.71 8.28
CA VAL A 305 -2.62 -7.86 9.74
C VAL A 305 -2.32 -6.56 10.50
N GLN A 306 -1.40 -5.75 9.97
CA GLN A 306 -0.88 -4.50 10.55
C GLN A 306 -0.10 -4.70 11.86
N SER A 307 -0.64 -5.48 12.79
CA SER A 307 0.06 -6.08 13.94
C SER A 307 -0.58 -7.44 14.25
N LEU A 308 0.10 -8.28 15.02
CA LEU A 308 -0.46 -9.51 15.61
C LEU A 308 -0.56 -9.44 17.13
N ASP A 309 -0.15 -8.32 17.74
CA ASP A 309 -0.27 -8.09 19.18
C ASP A 309 -1.68 -7.60 19.54
N GLU A 310 -2.31 -8.25 20.52
CA GLU A 310 -3.70 -7.98 20.91
C GLU A 310 -3.87 -6.56 21.49
N GLN A 311 -2.90 -6.07 22.26
CA GLN A 311 -2.96 -4.73 22.85
C GLN A 311 -2.79 -3.66 21.78
N VAL A 312 -1.88 -3.87 20.83
CA VAL A 312 -1.72 -2.96 19.69
C VAL A 312 -3.01 -2.91 18.88
N LEU A 313 -3.57 -4.07 18.53
CA LEU A 313 -4.82 -4.19 17.76
C LEU A 313 -5.99 -3.47 18.45
N GLU A 314 -6.10 -3.55 19.77
CA GLU A 314 -7.07 -2.78 20.56
C GLU A 314 -6.85 -1.27 20.41
N HIS A 315 -5.61 -0.79 20.60
CA HIS A 315 -5.28 0.63 20.46
C HIS A 315 -5.56 1.19 19.06
N ILE A 316 -5.35 0.36 18.02
CA ILE A 316 -5.62 0.77 16.63
C ILE A 316 -7.04 0.43 16.15
N LYS A 317 -7.92 -0.03 17.06
CA LYS A 317 -9.32 -0.38 16.79
C LYS A 317 -9.46 -1.31 15.58
N ARG A 318 -8.64 -2.36 15.56
CA ARG A 318 -8.57 -3.32 14.46
C ARG A 318 -8.83 -4.73 14.97
N ASP A 319 -9.74 -5.43 14.28
CA ASP A 319 -9.86 -6.88 14.37
C ASP A 319 -9.17 -7.54 13.19
N ASN A 320 -8.47 -8.64 13.46
CA ASN A 320 -7.89 -9.51 12.43
C ASN A 320 -8.70 -10.80 12.28
N ILE A 321 -8.60 -11.45 11.13
CA ILE A 321 -9.15 -12.80 10.94
C ILE A 321 -8.41 -13.81 11.82
N SER A 322 -9.10 -14.89 12.20
CA SER A 322 -8.46 -15.96 12.96
C SER A 322 -7.30 -16.58 12.18
N THR A 323 -6.30 -17.10 12.90
CA THR A 323 -5.15 -17.78 12.30
C THR A 323 -5.56 -18.98 11.44
N GLU A 324 -6.62 -19.71 11.80
CA GLU A 324 -7.17 -20.81 11.01
C GLU A 324 -7.74 -20.32 9.68
N THR A 325 -8.48 -19.20 9.72
CA THR A 325 -9.04 -18.58 8.52
C THR A 325 -7.93 -18.09 7.60
N TYR A 326 -6.90 -17.47 8.18
CA TYR A 326 -5.70 -17.03 7.46
C TYR A 326 -5.01 -18.18 6.74
N LYS A 327 -4.76 -19.31 7.44
CA LYS A 327 -4.17 -20.52 6.85
C LYS A 327 -5.04 -21.08 5.72
N ALA A 328 -6.35 -21.13 5.91
CA ALA A 328 -7.28 -21.65 4.91
C ALA A 328 -7.27 -20.80 3.62
N TYR A 329 -7.22 -19.47 3.77
CA TYR A 329 -7.07 -18.54 2.66
C TYR A 329 -5.78 -18.75 1.91
N GLN A 330 -4.67 -18.76 2.63
CA GLN A 330 -3.36 -18.93 2.03
C GLN A 330 -3.28 -20.22 1.21
N GLN A 331 -3.70 -21.35 1.79
CA GLN A 331 -3.71 -22.62 1.08
C GLN A 331 -4.59 -22.60 -0.18
N LYS A 332 -5.71 -21.87 -0.17
CA LYS A 332 -6.57 -21.73 -1.36
C LYS A 332 -5.88 -20.89 -2.44
N PHE A 333 -5.30 -19.74 -2.08
CA PHE A 333 -4.59 -18.89 -3.04
C PHE A 333 -3.36 -19.59 -3.63
N HIS A 334 -2.59 -20.32 -2.82
CA HIS A 334 -1.47 -21.13 -3.31
C HIS A 334 -1.92 -22.22 -4.30
N ARG A 335 -3.05 -22.90 -4.03
CA ARG A 335 -3.64 -23.89 -4.97
C ARG A 335 -4.05 -23.25 -6.30
N MET A 336 -4.39 -21.97 -6.30
CA MET A 336 -4.70 -21.20 -7.51
C MET A 336 -3.45 -20.64 -8.19
N GLY A 337 -2.25 -20.87 -7.62
CA GLY A 337 -0.99 -20.37 -8.15
C GLY A 337 -0.66 -18.93 -7.77
N SER A 338 -1.45 -18.30 -6.89
CA SER A 338 -1.21 -16.94 -6.41
C SER A 338 -0.32 -16.94 -5.18
N ARG A 339 0.55 -15.94 -5.07
CA ARG A 339 1.27 -15.62 -3.81
C ARG A 339 0.32 -14.96 -2.82
N THR A 340 0.66 -15.08 -1.54
CA THR A 340 0.00 -14.37 -0.46
C THR A 340 0.86 -13.22 0.05
N TYR A 341 0.16 -12.19 0.52
CA TYR A 341 0.78 -10.95 0.91
C TYR A 341 0.18 -10.46 2.23
N SER A 342 1.01 -9.94 3.13
CA SER A 342 0.60 -9.31 4.39
C SER A 342 1.37 -8.02 4.64
N ASP A 343 0.68 -7.04 5.22
CA ASP A 343 1.27 -5.80 5.73
C ASP A 343 1.41 -5.82 7.25
N MET A 344 2.49 -5.20 7.72
CA MET A 344 2.68 -4.75 9.10
C MET A 344 3.03 -3.25 9.11
N ILE A 345 2.60 -2.53 10.14
CA ILE A 345 2.94 -1.12 10.36
C ILE A 345 3.70 -1.01 11.68
N VAL A 346 4.78 -0.23 11.71
CA VAL A 346 5.62 -0.08 12.90
C VAL A 346 6.28 1.31 12.98
N PRO A 347 6.37 1.94 14.16
CA PRO A 347 5.70 1.53 15.39
C PRO A 347 4.20 1.88 15.32
N LEU A 348 3.35 1.05 15.92
CA LEU A 348 1.97 1.40 16.23
C LEU A 348 1.84 1.69 17.74
N PRO A 349 0.78 2.38 18.20
CA PRO A 349 0.52 2.59 19.62
C PRO A 349 0.58 1.30 20.45
N GLY A 350 1.49 1.24 21.43
CA GLY A 350 1.70 0.06 22.28
C GLY A 350 2.62 -1.03 21.68
N GLU A 351 3.05 -0.89 20.42
CA GLU A 351 3.94 -1.86 19.79
C GLU A 351 5.33 -1.77 20.43
N THR A 352 5.94 -2.93 20.67
CA THR A 352 7.31 -3.08 21.19
C THR A 352 8.18 -3.75 20.14
N LEU A 353 9.51 -3.70 20.31
CA LEU A 353 10.40 -4.44 19.42
C LEU A 353 10.04 -5.93 19.41
N GLU A 354 9.80 -6.51 20.58
CA GLU A 354 9.53 -7.94 20.73
C GLU A 354 8.18 -8.34 20.10
N SER A 355 7.12 -7.56 20.32
CA SER A 355 5.81 -7.85 19.71
C SER A 355 5.86 -7.80 18.18
N HIS A 356 6.63 -6.87 17.60
CA HIS A 356 6.84 -6.81 16.15
C HIS A 356 7.63 -8.04 15.63
N LEU A 357 8.67 -8.46 16.35
CA LEU A 357 9.47 -9.64 16.00
C LEU A 357 8.63 -10.92 16.07
N LEU A 358 7.81 -11.09 17.11
CA LEU A 358 6.85 -12.19 17.25
C LEU A 358 5.84 -12.19 16.10
N GLY A 359 5.37 -11.01 15.69
CA GLY A 359 4.50 -10.86 14.53
C GLY A 359 5.14 -11.34 13.23
N LEU A 360 6.39 -10.96 12.97
CA LEU A 360 7.16 -11.44 11.82
C LEU A 360 7.38 -12.96 11.87
N GLN A 361 7.77 -13.49 13.02
CA GLN A 361 7.98 -14.93 13.24
C GLN A 361 6.70 -15.71 12.95
N ALA A 362 5.54 -15.21 13.40
CA ALA A 362 4.25 -15.82 13.16
C ALA A 362 3.89 -15.80 11.66
N LEU A 363 4.00 -14.66 10.97
CA LEU A 363 3.69 -14.58 9.54
C LEU A 363 4.59 -15.49 8.68
N MET A 364 5.89 -15.52 8.95
CA MET A 364 6.82 -16.42 8.25
C MET A 364 6.53 -17.89 8.57
N GLY A 365 6.23 -18.21 9.84
CA GLY A 365 5.83 -19.55 10.27
C GLY A 365 4.48 -20.00 9.69
N LEU A 366 3.59 -19.06 9.37
CA LEU A 366 2.37 -19.32 8.60
C LEU A 366 2.67 -19.56 7.12
N GLY A 367 3.86 -19.24 6.60
CA GLY A 367 4.24 -19.42 5.20
C GLY A 367 3.84 -18.28 4.27
N VAL A 368 3.58 -17.08 4.82
CA VAL A 368 3.24 -15.88 4.03
C VAL A 368 4.36 -15.57 3.06
N ASP A 369 4.05 -15.35 1.77
CA ASP A 369 5.11 -15.22 0.75
C ASP A 369 5.74 -13.83 0.71
N ILE A 370 4.94 -12.79 0.98
CA ILE A 370 5.39 -11.40 0.97
C ILE A 370 4.92 -10.74 2.27
N ILE A 371 5.86 -10.22 3.04
CA ILE A 371 5.59 -9.45 4.26
C ILE A 371 6.14 -8.05 4.06
N GLN A 372 5.26 -7.06 3.86
CA GLN A 372 5.67 -5.66 3.77
C GLN A 372 5.62 -5.01 5.15
N ASN A 373 6.72 -4.38 5.52
CA ASN A 373 6.86 -3.62 6.76
C ASN A 373 6.87 -2.14 6.44
N HIS A 374 5.87 -1.41 6.94
CA HIS A 374 5.71 0.02 6.69
C HIS A 374 6.06 0.80 7.96
N ASN A 375 6.82 1.88 7.79
CA ASN A 375 6.95 2.85 8.88
C ASN A 375 5.63 3.63 9.01
N MET A 376 5.18 3.87 10.23
CA MET A 376 3.92 4.58 10.46
C MET A 376 4.04 6.06 10.06
N ARG A 377 3.51 6.38 8.87
CA ARG A 377 3.33 7.75 8.41
C ARG A 377 2.15 8.40 9.15
N LEU A 378 2.29 9.66 9.54
CA LEU A 378 1.16 10.43 10.05
C LEU A 378 0.38 11.01 8.88
N LEU A 379 -0.87 10.57 8.74
CA LEU A 379 -1.78 10.97 7.68
C LEU A 379 -2.78 11.99 8.23
N ALA A 380 -2.93 13.13 7.56
CA ALA A 380 -4.02 14.04 7.87
C ALA A 380 -5.36 13.30 7.70
N GLY A 381 -6.29 13.54 8.63
CA GLY A 381 -7.59 12.87 8.66
C GLY A 381 -7.62 11.54 9.43
N ALA A 382 -6.46 10.98 9.77
CA ALA A 382 -6.36 9.79 10.62
C ALA A 382 -6.38 10.15 12.12
N GLU A 383 -7.01 9.32 12.95
CA GLU A 383 -7.06 9.53 14.41
C GLU A 383 -5.66 9.56 15.03
N THR A 384 -4.72 8.78 14.50
CA THR A 384 -3.34 8.78 14.98
C THR A 384 -2.58 10.08 14.77
N ASN A 385 -3.08 10.97 13.90
CA ASN A 385 -2.51 12.30 13.73
C ASN A 385 -3.09 13.34 14.71
N SER A 386 -4.12 12.98 15.49
CA SER A 386 -4.73 13.87 16.48
C SER A 386 -3.76 14.25 17.60
N THR A 387 -3.92 15.47 18.12
CA THR A 387 -3.12 15.95 19.26
C THR A 387 -3.24 15.00 20.46
N GLU A 388 -4.46 14.53 20.75
CA GLU A 388 -4.74 13.59 21.85
C GLU A 388 -3.95 12.29 21.72
N THR A 389 -3.95 11.67 20.53
CA THR A 389 -3.25 10.38 20.34
C THR A 389 -1.74 10.55 20.44
N ARG A 390 -1.20 11.62 19.84
CA ARG A 390 0.23 11.95 19.91
C ARG A 390 0.70 12.12 21.36
N ASP A 391 -0.08 12.83 22.17
CA ASP A 391 0.23 13.07 23.58
C ASP A 391 0.09 11.82 24.45
N LYS A 392 -0.92 10.98 24.17
CA LYS A 392 -1.20 9.75 24.91
C LYS A 392 -0.06 8.74 24.79
N PHE A 393 0.45 8.52 23.58
CA PHE A 393 1.48 7.50 23.30
C PHE A 393 2.89 8.08 23.10
N LYS A 394 3.10 9.36 23.48
CA LYS A 394 4.39 10.05 23.44
C LYS A 394 5.10 9.96 22.09
N PHE A 395 4.35 10.28 21.03
CA PHE A 395 4.87 10.22 19.67
C PHE A 395 6.04 11.20 19.48
N SER A 396 7.16 10.69 18.97
CA SER A 396 8.24 11.50 18.39
C SER A 396 8.30 11.24 16.89
N THR A 397 8.32 12.30 16.10
CA THR A 397 8.25 12.22 14.64
C THR A 397 9.45 12.88 13.98
N ARG A 398 9.74 12.45 12.75
CA ARG A 398 10.72 13.09 11.86
C ARG A 398 10.16 13.14 10.45
N TYR A 399 10.84 13.90 9.58
CA TYR A 399 10.45 14.12 8.20
C TYR A 399 11.39 13.41 7.25
N ARG A 400 10.88 12.90 6.14
CA ARG A 400 11.69 12.34 5.05
C ARG A 400 11.04 12.56 3.68
N LEU A 401 11.84 12.43 2.63
CA LEU A 401 11.41 12.60 1.25
C LEU A 401 10.36 11.54 0.83
N ILE A 402 9.29 11.96 0.15
CA ILE A 402 8.48 11.04 -0.67
C ILE A 402 9.19 10.86 -2.01
N HIS A 403 9.76 9.66 -2.19
CA HIS A 403 10.64 9.39 -3.31
C HIS A 403 9.90 9.47 -4.65
N GLY A 404 10.39 10.32 -5.55
CA GLY A 404 9.84 10.48 -6.90
C GLY A 404 8.86 11.65 -7.06
N ASP A 405 8.40 12.26 -5.97
CA ASP A 405 7.41 13.34 -5.99
C ASP A 405 8.10 14.71 -5.92
N ALA A 406 8.83 15.04 -6.98
CA ALA A 406 9.51 16.33 -7.14
C ALA A 406 9.47 16.80 -8.60
N GLY A 407 9.46 18.12 -8.79
CA GLY A 407 9.44 18.72 -10.12
C GLY A 407 9.77 20.22 -10.18
N LEU A 408 10.23 20.64 -11.36
CA LEU A 408 10.44 22.02 -11.75
C LEU A 408 9.44 22.37 -12.84
N TYR A 409 8.51 23.27 -12.54
CA TYR A 409 7.44 23.68 -13.44
C TYR A 409 7.64 25.12 -13.87
N ARG A 410 7.32 25.45 -15.12
CA ARG A 410 7.43 26.82 -15.63
C ARG A 410 6.04 27.41 -15.88
N ALA A 411 5.78 28.54 -15.24
CA ALA A 411 4.60 29.35 -15.52
C ALA A 411 4.74 30.11 -16.84
N ALA A 412 3.61 30.58 -17.38
CA ALA A 412 3.57 31.30 -18.66
C ALA A 412 4.34 32.64 -18.64
N ASP A 413 4.47 33.26 -17.46
CA ASP A 413 5.28 34.47 -17.23
C ASP A 413 6.79 34.19 -17.11
N GLY A 414 7.19 32.92 -17.19
CA GLY A 414 8.58 32.47 -17.06
C GLY A 414 9.02 32.16 -15.62
N LYS A 415 8.14 32.32 -14.61
CA LYS A 415 8.44 31.95 -13.22
C LYS A 415 8.70 30.45 -13.12
N GLU A 416 9.81 30.10 -12.48
CA GLU A 416 10.15 28.72 -12.15
C GLU A 416 9.58 28.35 -10.77
N ILE A 417 8.83 27.26 -10.71
CA ILE A 417 8.19 26.75 -9.49
C ILE A 417 8.83 25.40 -9.18
N ARG A 418 9.60 25.35 -8.09
CA ARG A 418 10.32 24.15 -7.62
C ARG A 418 9.54 23.53 -6.48
N VAL A 419 9.17 22.27 -6.63
CA VAL A 419 8.37 21.58 -5.62
C VAL A 419 8.86 20.16 -5.40
N PHE A 420 8.73 19.70 -4.16
CA PHE A 420 8.90 18.31 -3.79
C PHE A 420 7.97 17.98 -2.61
N GLU A 421 7.63 16.71 -2.45
CA GLU A 421 6.82 16.23 -1.34
C GLU A 421 7.67 15.51 -0.29
N TYR A 422 7.23 15.62 0.95
CA TYR A 422 7.83 14.95 2.09
C TYR A 422 6.73 14.46 3.03
N GLU A 423 7.08 13.52 3.90
CA GLU A 423 6.16 12.93 4.87
C GLU A 423 6.67 13.13 6.30
N GLU A 424 5.74 13.31 7.24
CA GLU A 424 5.98 13.15 8.67
C GLU A 424 5.73 11.70 9.06
N SER A 425 6.69 11.06 9.70
CA SER A 425 6.56 9.67 10.14
C SER A 425 7.03 9.48 11.58
N LEU A 426 6.42 8.49 12.22
CA LEU A 426 6.64 8.15 13.62
C LEU A 426 7.99 7.45 13.79
N ARG A 427 8.80 7.98 14.71
CA ARG A 427 10.17 7.53 15.02
C ARG A 427 10.33 6.98 16.43
N SER A 428 9.42 7.27 17.35
CA SER A 428 9.33 6.55 18.62
C SER A 428 7.95 6.73 19.25
N THR A 429 7.62 5.82 20.17
CA THR A 429 6.49 5.91 21.10
C THR A 429 7.02 5.81 22.53
N ASP A 430 6.12 5.74 23.52
CA ASP A 430 6.44 5.35 24.89
C ASP A 430 6.89 3.88 25.04
N THR A 431 6.67 3.03 24.02
CA THR A 431 6.95 1.59 24.04
C THR A 431 8.03 1.12 23.06
N MET A 432 8.42 1.94 22.09
CA MET A 432 9.45 1.62 21.10
C MET A 432 10.35 2.84 20.83
N SER A 433 11.66 2.64 20.95
CA SER A 433 12.65 3.69 20.73
C SER A 433 12.98 3.88 19.26
N GLU A 434 13.64 5.00 18.93
CA GLU A 434 14.13 5.22 17.57
C GLU A 434 15.29 4.26 17.21
N GLU A 435 16.11 3.87 18.18
CA GLU A 435 17.15 2.86 17.99
C GLU A 435 16.55 1.50 17.60
N ASP A 436 15.43 1.12 18.23
CA ASP A 436 14.69 -0.10 17.85
C ASP A 436 14.22 -0.03 16.39
N LEU A 437 13.76 1.14 15.93
CA LEU A 437 13.35 1.32 14.54
C LEU A 437 14.53 1.24 13.56
N PHE A 438 15.71 1.73 13.92
CA PHE A 438 16.92 1.58 13.08
C PHE A 438 17.41 0.12 13.05
N TYR A 439 17.30 -0.60 14.16
CA TYR A 439 17.50 -2.04 14.17
C TYR A 439 16.49 -2.76 13.25
N LEU A 440 15.20 -2.45 13.39
CA LEU A 440 14.14 -3.02 12.56
C LEU A 440 14.33 -2.66 11.09
N ARG A 441 14.86 -1.50 10.76
CA ARG A 441 15.16 -1.10 9.37
C ARG A 441 16.17 -2.04 8.72
N LYS A 442 17.23 -2.46 9.43
CA LYS A 442 18.19 -3.49 8.97
C LYS A 442 17.51 -4.86 8.84
N LEU A 443 16.68 -5.23 9.81
CA LEU A 443 15.97 -6.51 9.79
C LEU A 443 14.92 -6.58 8.66
N HIS A 444 14.15 -5.52 8.43
CA HIS A 444 13.16 -5.44 7.35
C HIS A 444 13.83 -5.47 5.98
N PHE A 445 15.01 -4.86 5.83
CA PHE A 445 15.83 -5.06 4.63
C PHE A 445 16.14 -6.54 4.41
N LEU A 446 16.56 -7.27 5.46
CA LEU A 446 16.79 -8.71 5.36
C LEU A 446 15.50 -9.49 5.06
N VAL A 447 14.35 -9.11 5.61
CA VAL A 447 13.06 -9.71 5.24
C VAL A 447 12.78 -9.51 3.75
N ASP A 448 12.93 -8.28 3.25
CA ASP A 448 12.72 -7.99 1.83
C ASP A 448 13.69 -8.79 0.95
N PHE A 449 14.99 -8.70 1.25
CA PHE A 449 16.07 -9.26 0.45
C PHE A 449 16.16 -10.79 0.52
N CYS A 450 15.96 -11.39 1.69
CA CYS A 450 16.10 -12.84 1.85
C CYS A 450 14.79 -13.58 1.55
N TRP A 451 13.66 -13.01 1.99
CA TRP A 451 12.35 -13.68 1.94
C TRP A 451 11.48 -13.20 0.77
N ASN A 452 11.17 -11.90 0.69
CA ASN A 452 10.18 -11.40 -0.29
C ASN A 452 10.66 -11.51 -1.75
N THR A 453 11.93 -11.22 -2.03
CA THR A 453 12.56 -11.43 -3.35
C THR A 453 12.89 -12.91 -3.62
N GLN A 454 12.79 -13.77 -2.60
CA GLN A 454 13.10 -15.20 -2.61
C GLN A 454 14.56 -15.58 -2.86
N VAL A 455 15.51 -14.68 -2.64
CA VAL A 455 16.96 -14.99 -2.78
C VAL A 455 17.37 -16.14 -1.86
N TYR A 456 16.90 -16.13 -0.61
CA TYR A 456 17.21 -17.15 0.41
C TYR A 456 15.98 -17.87 0.96
N SER A 457 14.78 -17.53 0.49
CA SER A 457 13.52 -18.17 0.92
C SER A 457 13.58 -19.71 0.86
N PRO A 458 14.19 -20.38 -0.15
CA PRO A 458 14.31 -21.83 -0.17
C PRO A 458 15.03 -22.41 1.07
N LEU A 459 16.15 -21.78 1.49
CA LEU A 459 16.90 -22.18 2.67
C LEU A 459 16.20 -21.83 3.97
N LEU A 460 15.57 -20.65 4.03
CA LEU A 460 14.80 -20.23 5.19
C LEU A 460 13.58 -21.13 5.42
N ARG A 461 12.91 -21.59 4.35
CA ARG A 461 11.81 -22.56 4.42
C ARG A 461 12.29 -23.97 4.73
N LEU A 462 13.49 -24.35 4.29
CA LEU A 462 14.13 -25.57 4.79
C LEU A 462 14.32 -25.47 6.31
N GLY A 463 14.85 -24.35 6.82
CA GLY A 463 14.95 -24.08 8.25
C GLY A 463 13.62 -24.26 8.99
N LEU A 464 12.52 -23.70 8.46
CA LEU A 464 11.18 -23.89 9.03
C LEU A 464 10.78 -25.36 9.16
N SER A 465 11.17 -26.22 8.21
CA SER A 465 10.88 -27.67 8.27
C SER A 465 11.66 -28.41 9.37
N TYR A 466 12.69 -27.77 9.93
CA TYR A 466 13.51 -28.22 11.06
C TYR A 466 13.33 -27.33 12.30
N ASP A 467 12.16 -26.67 12.43
CA ASP A 467 11.81 -25.82 13.57
C ASP A 467 12.75 -24.61 13.81
N ILE A 468 13.40 -24.11 12.76
CA ILE A 468 14.19 -22.87 12.79
C ILE A 468 13.36 -21.74 12.16
N ASN A 469 13.02 -20.71 12.94
CA ASN A 469 12.29 -19.57 12.39
C ASN A 469 13.22 -18.67 11.55
N PRO A 470 12.82 -18.23 10.33
CA PRO A 470 13.63 -17.36 9.50
C PRO A 470 14.02 -16.05 10.19
N VAL A 471 13.14 -15.47 11.02
CA VAL A 471 13.47 -14.24 11.76
C VAL A 471 14.66 -14.47 12.68
N ASP A 472 14.79 -15.65 13.31
CA ASP A 472 15.93 -15.95 14.19
C ASP A 472 17.23 -16.04 13.41
N VAL A 473 17.19 -16.61 12.19
CA VAL A 473 18.33 -16.61 11.26
C VAL A 473 18.74 -15.18 10.91
N LEU A 474 17.77 -14.33 10.53
CA LEU A 474 18.05 -12.94 10.15
C LEU A 474 18.56 -12.11 11.34
N LYS A 475 18.02 -12.32 12.54
CA LYS A 475 18.54 -11.70 13.78
C LYS A 475 19.97 -12.14 14.05
N LYS A 476 20.30 -13.42 13.83
CA LYS A 476 21.66 -13.92 13.99
C LYS A 476 22.63 -13.32 12.97
N VAL A 477 22.20 -13.04 11.73
CA VAL A 477 23.02 -12.31 10.74
C VAL A 477 23.43 -10.95 11.32
N LEU A 478 22.49 -10.19 11.87
CA LEU A 478 22.78 -8.88 12.46
C LEU A 478 23.67 -9.00 13.71
N SER A 479 23.40 -9.95 14.61
CA SER A 479 24.24 -10.19 15.79
C SER A 479 25.68 -10.61 15.42
N ASP A 480 25.86 -11.46 14.41
CA ASP A 480 27.18 -11.84 13.91
C ASP A 480 27.94 -10.66 13.29
N VAL A 481 27.23 -9.73 12.65
CA VAL A 481 27.79 -8.48 12.14
C VAL A 481 28.25 -7.59 13.29
N ASP A 482 27.41 -7.37 14.30
CA ASP A 482 27.72 -6.54 15.46
C ASP A 482 28.88 -7.12 16.29
N GLU A 483 29.00 -8.45 16.35
CA GLU A 483 30.11 -9.18 16.99
C GLU A 483 31.40 -9.21 16.15
N GLY A 484 31.38 -8.65 14.93
CA GLY A 484 32.55 -8.61 14.03
C GLY A 484 32.89 -9.95 13.36
N LYS A 485 32.02 -10.95 13.44
CA LYS A 485 32.22 -12.28 12.82
C LYS A 485 32.08 -12.25 11.29
N ARG A 486 31.40 -11.22 10.75
CA ARG A 486 31.11 -11.06 9.32
C ARG A 486 31.62 -9.69 8.80
N PRO A 487 32.94 -9.47 8.67
CA PRO A 487 33.50 -8.15 8.38
C PRO A 487 33.03 -7.53 7.05
N ALA A 488 32.82 -8.35 6.02
CA ALA A 488 32.27 -7.89 4.74
C ALA A 488 30.84 -7.35 4.91
N LEU A 489 29.97 -8.11 5.60
CA LEU A 489 28.59 -7.67 5.89
C LEU A 489 28.56 -6.50 6.88
N GLY A 490 29.55 -6.40 7.79
CA GLY A 490 29.70 -5.21 8.65
C GLY A 490 29.93 -3.94 7.86
N SER A 491 30.75 -3.99 6.80
CA SER A 491 30.93 -2.82 5.91
C SER A 491 29.64 -2.48 5.16
N PHE A 492 28.91 -3.51 4.70
CA PHE A 492 27.62 -3.33 4.03
C PHE A 492 26.58 -2.66 4.93
N PHE A 493 26.39 -3.18 6.16
CA PHE A 493 25.40 -2.67 7.08
C PHE A 493 25.78 -1.30 7.68
N ALA A 494 27.07 -1.01 7.85
CA ALA A 494 27.51 0.32 8.25
C ALA A 494 27.10 1.41 7.24
N GLU A 495 27.24 1.13 5.93
CA GLU A 495 26.81 2.06 4.89
C GLU A 495 25.29 2.13 4.77
N PHE A 496 24.59 1.00 4.90
CA PHE A 496 23.13 0.96 4.96
C PHE A 496 22.58 1.81 6.11
N GLU A 497 23.15 1.64 7.30
CA GLU A 497 22.76 2.37 8.51
C GLU A 497 23.02 3.86 8.34
N ARG A 498 24.20 4.25 7.87
CA ARG A 498 24.54 5.65 7.57
C ARG A 498 23.52 6.30 6.65
N GLN A 499 23.22 5.67 5.50
CA GLN A 499 22.22 6.22 4.56
C GLN A 499 20.81 6.20 5.14
N SER A 500 20.44 5.17 5.91
CA SER A 500 19.13 5.11 6.56
C SER A 500 18.93 6.22 7.59
N HIS A 501 19.99 6.65 8.29
CA HIS A 501 19.94 7.81 9.19
C HIS A 501 19.84 9.12 8.40
N ASP A 502 20.56 9.24 7.29
CA ASP A 502 20.55 10.43 6.41
C ASP A 502 19.17 10.70 5.75
N GLU A 503 18.24 9.72 5.75
CA GLU A 503 16.88 9.89 5.23
C GLU A 503 16.03 10.86 6.08
N TRP A 504 16.41 11.15 7.33
CA TRP A 504 15.56 11.80 8.33
C TRP A 504 15.97 13.23 8.70
N PHE A 505 14.96 14.09 8.86
CA PHE A 505 15.08 15.49 9.28
C PHE A 505 14.22 15.75 10.51
N ASP A 506 14.69 16.61 11.42
CA ASP A 506 14.01 16.84 12.70
C ASP A 506 12.80 17.79 12.57
N SER A 507 12.72 18.56 11.47
CA SER A 507 11.57 19.44 11.21
C SER A 507 11.30 19.62 9.71
N ALA A 508 10.09 20.06 9.40
CA ALA A 508 9.68 20.44 8.04
C ALA A 508 10.62 21.51 7.45
N GLU A 509 10.99 22.51 8.25
CA GLU A 509 11.87 23.60 7.82
C GLU A 509 13.27 23.11 7.46
N GLN A 510 13.78 22.09 8.16
CA GLN A 510 15.09 21.51 7.86
C GLN A 510 15.11 20.80 6.50
N ILE A 511 14.11 19.96 6.22
CA ILE A 511 14.02 19.26 4.93
C ILE A 511 13.74 20.24 3.77
N GLU A 512 12.86 21.22 3.98
CA GLU A 512 12.60 22.32 3.03
C GLU A 512 13.88 23.10 2.73
N SER A 513 14.63 23.50 3.75
CA SER A 513 15.89 24.23 3.57
C SER A 513 16.96 23.39 2.88
N HIS A 514 17.03 22.08 3.19
CA HIS A 514 17.99 21.17 2.57
C HIS A 514 17.76 21.06 1.07
N PHE A 515 16.51 20.83 0.65
CA PHE A 515 16.16 20.63 -0.76
C PHE A 515 15.91 21.94 -1.53
N ALA A 516 15.77 23.08 -0.85
CA ALA A 516 15.81 24.39 -1.49
C ALA A 516 17.19 24.71 -2.12
N ALA A 517 18.26 24.08 -1.62
CA ALA A 517 19.60 24.25 -2.16
C ALA A 517 19.67 23.73 -3.62
N PRO A 518 20.14 24.54 -4.61
CA PRO A 518 20.13 24.16 -6.02
C PRO A 518 20.78 22.81 -6.34
N LYS A 519 21.87 22.48 -5.63
CA LYS A 519 22.55 21.19 -5.77
C LYS A 519 21.64 20.04 -5.36
N GLN A 520 21.00 20.12 -4.19
CA GLN A 520 20.14 19.04 -3.69
C GLN A 520 18.87 18.90 -4.53
N PHE A 521 18.27 20.02 -4.93
CA PHE A 521 17.13 20.00 -5.84
C PHE A 521 17.46 19.36 -7.19
N SER A 522 18.62 19.67 -7.76
CA SER A 522 19.07 19.02 -9.00
C SER A 522 19.19 17.50 -8.83
N ARG A 523 19.65 17.03 -7.66
CA ARG A 523 19.74 15.59 -7.36
C ARG A 523 18.38 14.93 -7.23
N LEU A 524 17.36 15.65 -6.72
CA LEU A 524 15.96 15.18 -6.73
C LEU A 524 15.46 14.98 -8.17
N LEU A 525 15.65 15.99 -9.03
CA LEU A 525 15.22 15.93 -10.43
C LEU A 525 15.95 14.83 -11.21
N ASN A 526 17.23 14.62 -10.92
CA ASN A 526 18.05 13.55 -11.48
C ASN A 526 17.78 12.17 -10.83
N GLN A 527 16.80 12.07 -9.93
CA GLN A 527 16.40 10.82 -9.30
C GLN A 527 17.57 10.10 -8.59
N GLU A 528 18.45 10.86 -7.93
CA GLU A 528 19.61 10.30 -7.22
C GLU A 528 19.26 9.77 -5.82
N PHE A 529 18.03 9.99 -5.35
CA PHE A 529 17.52 9.48 -4.09
C PHE A 529 16.64 8.26 -4.38
N GLU A 530 17.23 7.07 -4.28
CA GLU A 530 16.58 5.79 -4.53
C GLU A 530 16.00 5.18 -3.24
N LYS A 531 14.95 4.38 -3.36
CA LYS A 531 14.44 3.55 -2.26
C LYS A 531 15.55 2.63 -1.75
N LEU A 532 15.95 2.84 -0.50
CA LEU A 532 17.09 2.17 0.13
C LEU A 532 17.09 0.64 -0.03
N ASN A 533 15.95 -0.02 0.17
CA ASN A 533 15.85 -1.49 0.06
C ASN A 533 16.16 -1.99 -1.36
N ILE A 534 15.75 -1.26 -2.40
CA ILE A 534 16.04 -1.62 -3.80
C ILE A 534 17.51 -1.37 -4.09
N HIS A 535 18.03 -0.19 -3.71
CA HIS A 535 19.43 0.17 -3.91
C HIS A 535 20.38 -0.85 -3.25
N PHE A 536 20.15 -1.18 -1.98
CA PHE A 536 20.99 -2.11 -1.24
C PHE A 536 20.75 -3.58 -1.62
N SER A 537 19.60 -3.95 -2.17
CA SER A 537 19.42 -5.29 -2.77
C SER A 537 20.30 -5.47 -4.00
N VAL A 538 20.43 -4.43 -4.84
CA VAL A 538 21.35 -4.46 -6.00
C VAL A 538 22.80 -4.53 -5.53
N ILE A 539 23.19 -3.71 -4.54
CA ILE A 539 24.54 -3.78 -3.94
C ILE A 539 24.80 -5.18 -3.35
N ALA A 540 23.84 -5.75 -2.62
CA ALA A 540 23.97 -7.07 -2.03
C ALA A 540 24.19 -8.15 -3.10
N LEU A 541 23.37 -8.16 -4.17
CA LEU A 541 23.50 -9.13 -5.25
C LEU A 541 24.76 -8.93 -6.12
N ARG A 542 25.26 -7.70 -6.24
CA ARG A 542 26.45 -7.39 -7.04
C ARG A 542 27.74 -7.68 -6.29
N ASP A 543 27.86 -7.16 -5.07
CA ASP A 543 29.14 -7.00 -4.37
C ASP A 543 29.27 -7.88 -3.12
N TYR A 544 28.15 -8.29 -2.51
CA TYR A 544 28.16 -8.99 -1.22
C TYR A 544 27.49 -10.38 -1.27
N LYS A 545 27.16 -10.88 -2.47
CA LYS A 545 26.36 -12.10 -2.62
C LYS A 545 27.02 -13.31 -1.97
N ASP A 546 28.31 -13.51 -2.21
CA ASP A 546 29.07 -14.63 -1.63
C ASP A 546 29.16 -14.54 -0.09
N ALA A 547 29.23 -13.31 0.44
CA ALA A 547 29.26 -13.07 1.89
C ALA A 547 27.90 -13.40 2.53
N PHE A 548 26.79 -13.06 1.88
CA PHE A 548 25.45 -13.46 2.32
C PHE A 548 25.23 -14.97 2.19
N ASP A 549 25.67 -15.59 1.08
CA ASP A 549 25.58 -17.05 0.88
C ASP A 549 26.27 -17.81 2.03
N THR A 550 27.51 -17.41 2.33
CA THR A 550 28.29 -17.98 3.44
C THR A 550 27.59 -17.76 4.77
N ALA A 551 27.13 -16.53 5.05
CA ALA A 551 26.48 -16.21 6.32
C ALA A 551 25.20 -17.02 6.55
N ILE A 552 24.32 -17.12 5.55
CA ILE A 552 23.06 -17.85 5.66
C ILE A 552 23.29 -19.35 5.85
N ALA A 553 24.21 -19.96 5.08
CA ALA A 553 24.52 -21.38 5.22
C ALA A 553 25.13 -21.71 6.58
N ASP A 554 26.13 -20.94 7.02
CA ASP A 554 26.81 -21.16 8.30
C ASP A 554 25.81 -21.03 9.47
N ILE A 555 25.02 -19.95 9.50
CA ILE A 555 24.06 -19.70 10.58
C ILE A 555 23.02 -20.83 10.66
N LEU A 556 22.47 -21.27 9.52
CA LEU A 556 21.55 -22.41 9.49
C LEU A 556 22.21 -23.70 9.99
N GLY A 557 23.50 -23.89 9.70
CA GLY A 557 24.30 -25.00 10.22
C GLY A 557 24.53 -24.91 11.73
N ASP A 558 24.75 -23.72 12.27
CA ASP A 558 25.02 -23.47 13.68
C ASP A 558 23.84 -23.80 14.60
N PHE A 559 22.60 -23.75 14.08
CA PHE A 559 21.43 -24.25 14.81
C PHE A 559 21.51 -25.77 15.08
N GLY A 560 22.26 -26.53 14.28
CA GLY A 560 22.50 -27.95 14.49
C GLY A 560 21.29 -28.87 14.27
N LEU A 561 20.18 -28.36 13.72
CA LEU A 561 18.94 -29.12 13.50
C LEU A 561 18.82 -29.69 12.07
N ILE A 562 19.47 -29.07 11.09
CA ILE A 562 19.43 -29.50 9.68
C ILE A 562 20.62 -30.44 9.42
N PRO A 563 20.42 -31.64 8.84
CA PRO A 563 21.52 -32.50 8.42
C PRO A 563 22.46 -31.78 7.45
N SER A 564 23.78 -31.87 7.68
CA SER A 564 24.77 -31.07 6.94
C SER A 564 24.74 -31.32 5.42
N GLU A 565 24.52 -32.56 4.99
CA GLU A 565 24.39 -32.90 3.57
C GLU A 565 23.12 -32.31 2.96
N THR A 566 21.99 -32.37 3.67
CA THR A 566 20.72 -31.75 3.25
C THR A 566 20.89 -30.24 3.09
N LEU A 567 21.53 -29.57 4.05
CA LEU A 567 21.80 -28.14 3.99
C LEU A 567 22.72 -27.80 2.81
N ALA A 568 23.84 -28.51 2.66
CA ALA A 568 24.81 -28.29 1.58
C ALA A 568 24.17 -28.44 0.19
N ASN A 569 23.36 -29.48 -0.01
CA ASN A 569 22.69 -29.74 -1.29
C ASN A 569 21.64 -28.68 -1.64
N ASN A 570 20.83 -28.26 -0.67
CA ASN A 570 19.86 -27.17 -0.88
C ASN A 570 20.57 -25.82 -1.08
N ALA A 571 21.65 -25.55 -0.36
CA ALA A 571 22.42 -24.30 -0.47
C ALA A 571 23.05 -24.17 -1.85
N LYS A 572 23.65 -25.25 -2.36
CA LYS A 572 24.21 -25.32 -3.72
C LYS A 572 23.20 -24.90 -4.78
N LEU A 573 21.96 -25.41 -4.72
CA LEU A 573 20.92 -25.06 -5.67
C LEU A 573 20.41 -23.62 -5.48
N CYS A 574 20.14 -23.22 -4.24
CA CYS A 574 19.65 -21.88 -3.90
C CYS A 574 20.61 -20.79 -4.39
N PHE A 575 21.91 -20.94 -4.13
CA PHE A 575 22.92 -19.96 -4.51
C PHE A 575 23.09 -19.86 -6.01
N ALA A 576 23.02 -20.99 -6.71
CA ALA A 576 23.17 -21.00 -8.16
C ALA A 576 21.95 -20.43 -8.91
N GLN A 577 20.75 -20.50 -8.34
CA GLN A 577 19.55 -19.87 -8.92
C GLN A 577 19.53 -18.35 -8.80
N PHE A 578 20.22 -17.80 -7.81
CA PHE A 578 20.45 -16.37 -7.69
C PHE A 578 21.96 -16.11 -7.66
N PRO A 579 22.67 -16.24 -8.79
CA PRO A 579 24.09 -15.95 -8.81
C PRO A 579 24.32 -14.44 -8.64
N SER A 580 25.55 -14.04 -8.28
CA SER A 580 25.93 -12.62 -8.31
C SER A 580 25.58 -11.99 -9.66
N LEU A 581 25.21 -10.70 -9.66
CA LEU A 581 24.89 -9.95 -10.89
C LEU A 581 26.06 -9.90 -11.88
N SER A 582 27.28 -10.04 -11.37
CA SER A 582 28.54 -10.06 -12.12
C SER A 582 28.85 -11.43 -12.72
N SER A 583 28.14 -12.49 -12.30
CA SER A 583 28.38 -13.86 -12.73
C SER A 583 27.53 -14.25 -13.94
N ALA A 584 28.13 -15.02 -14.85
CA ALA A 584 27.38 -15.70 -15.90
C ALA A 584 26.52 -16.85 -15.30
N PRO A 585 25.41 -17.22 -15.95
CA PRO A 585 24.69 -18.45 -15.62
C PRO A 585 25.65 -19.67 -15.66
N PRO A 586 25.42 -20.71 -14.85
CA PRO A 586 26.27 -21.91 -14.87
C PRO A 586 26.23 -22.62 -16.23
N ASP A 587 27.40 -22.88 -16.83
CA ASP A 587 27.52 -23.62 -18.11
C ASP A 587 27.31 -25.14 -17.97
N ARG A 588 27.28 -25.64 -16.73
CA ARG A 588 27.14 -27.08 -16.39
C ARG A 588 25.94 -27.30 -15.48
N PRO A 589 25.28 -28.47 -15.57
CA PRO A 589 24.19 -28.78 -14.67
C PRO A 589 24.68 -28.88 -13.23
N ILE A 590 23.77 -28.56 -12.30
CA ILE A 590 23.97 -28.73 -10.87
C ILE A 590 23.50 -30.13 -10.53
N GLU A 591 24.44 -31.00 -10.17
CA GLU A 591 24.11 -32.30 -9.60
C GLU A 591 23.56 -32.13 -8.20
N VAL A 592 22.36 -32.65 -7.98
CA VAL A 592 21.70 -32.65 -6.67
C VAL A 592 20.99 -34.00 -6.44
N PRO A 593 20.78 -34.43 -5.18
CA PRO A 593 20.03 -35.66 -4.90
C PRO A 593 18.62 -35.70 -5.52
N CYS A 594 18.17 -36.90 -5.91
CA CYS A 594 16.84 -37.15 -6.46
C CYS A 594 15.71 -36.93 -5.43
N ASP A 595 16.01 -37.10 -4.15
CA ASP A 595 15.09 -36.93 -3.02
C ASP A 595 14.94 -35.47 -2.56
N LEU A 596 15.68 -34.53 -3.18
CA LEU A 596 15.40 -33.11 -3.02
C LEU A 596 13.97 -32.84 -3.48
N PRO A 597 13.12 -32.29 -2.59
CA PRO A 597 11.69 -32.46 -2.71
C PRO A 597 11.13 -31.84 -4.00
N ARG A 598 10.39 -32.66 -4.75
CA ARG A 598 9.64 -32.30 -5.96
C ARG A 598 8.29 -31.69 -5.57
N ARG A 599 7.73 -30.81 -6.39
CA ARG A 599 6.31 -30.44 -6.30
C ARG A 599 5.54 -31.18 -7.38
N GLU A 600 5.03 -32.37 -7.07
CA GLU A 600 3.93 -32.94 -7.85
C GLU A 600 2.59 -32.44 -7.28
N ASN A 601 1.66 -32.13 -8.18
CA ASN A 601 0.31 -31.68 -7.88
C ASN A 601 -0.52 -32.80 -7.24
N SER A 602 -0.26 -33.18 -5.99
CA SER A 602 -1.28 -33.82 -5.17
C SER A 602 -0.94 -33.75 -3.69
N ALA A 603 -1.96 -33.47 -2.88
CA ALA A 603 -1.86 -33.56 -1.44
C ALA A 603 -1.60 -35.03 -1.06
N GLN A 604 -0.44 -35.28 -0.46
CA GLN A 604 0.13 -36.57 0.01
C GLN A 604 1.25 -37.08 -0.89
N GLU A 605 2.49 -36.71 -0.55
CA GLU A 605 3.64 -37.51 -0.95
C GLU A 605 4.52 -37.88 0.25
N THR A 606 4.77 -39.17 0.29
CA THR A 606 5.76 -39.89 1.09
C THR A 606 7.12 -39.57 0.50
N ILE A 607 8.09 -39.15 1.31
CA ILE A 607 9.49 -39.03 0.88
C ILE A 607 9.95 -40.45 0.53
N VAL A 608 10.07 -40.76 -0.76
CA VAL A 608 10.73 -41.99 -1.21
C VAL A 608 12.19 -41.63 -1.42
N SER A 609 13.07 -42.21 -0.60
CA SER A 609 14.52 -42.08 -0.79
C SER A 609 14.92 -42.79 -2.08
N ASP A 610 15.34 -42.03 -3.08
CA ASP A 610 15.97 -42.55 -4.29
C ASP A 610 17.43 -42.11 -4.27
N ASP A 611 18.37 -43.07 -4.24
CA ASP A 611 19.82 -42.86 -4.04
C ASP A 611 20.52 -42.24 -5.28
N GLY A 612 19.74 -41.66 -6.21
CA GLY A 612 20.24 -41.06 -7.44
C GLY A 612 20.65 -39.59 -7.30
N GLN A 613 21.51 -39.12 -8.20
CA GLN A 613 21.72 -37.70 -8.47
C GLN A 613 20.95 -37.31 -9.74
N ARG A 614 20.44 -36.09 -9.78
CA ARG A 614 19.82 -35.48 -10.96
C ARG A 614 20.56 -34.21 -11.36
N ALA A 615 20.72 -34.05 -12.67
CA ALA A 615 21.28 -32.87 -13.29
C ALA A 615 20.20 -31.78 -13.44
N ILE A 616 20.40 -30.65 -12.77
CA ILE A 616 19.53 -29.47 -12.89
C ILE A 616 20.19 -28.42 -13.78
N TYR A 617 19.53 -28.04 -14.87
CA TYR A 617 20.00 -26.96 -15.74
C TYR A 617 19.36 -25.64 -15.34
N LEU A 618 20.18 -24.59 -15.23
CA LEU A 618 19.70 -23.24 -14.96
C LEU A 618 19.79 -22.39 -16.21
N VAL A 619 18.70 -21.69 -16.54
CA VAL A 619 18.61 -20.87 -17.74
C VAL A 619 18.29 -19.42 -17.38
N GLU A 620 18.91 -18.50 -18.11
CA GLU A 620 18.60 -17.07 -18.01
C GLU A 620 17.31 -16.77 -18.78
N THR A 621 16.35 -16.16 -18.08
CA THR A 621 15.08 -15.72 -18.67
C THR A 621 15.24 -14.40 -19.41
N ALA A 622 14.28 -14.08 -20.29
CA ALA A 622 14.23 -12.77 -20.95
C ALA A 622 14.10 -11.63 -19.91
N ALA A 623 13.22 -11.80 -18.92
CA ALA A 623 13.00 -10.83 -17.84
C ALA A 623 14.28 -10.59 -17.02
N ARG A 624 15.06 -11.63 -16.72
CA ARG A 624 16.36 -11.48 -16.04
C ARG A 624 17.34 -10.66 -16.86
N ARG A 625 17.46 -10.96 -18.15
CA ARG A 625 18.37 -10.26 -19.06
C ARG A 625 18.02 -8.78 -19.15
N GLU A 626 16.74 -8.50 -19.39
CA GLU A 626 16.20 -7.15 -19.44
C GLU A 626 16.48 -6.39 -18.14
N LEU A 627 16.19 -6.98 -16.99
CA LEU A 627 16.43 -6.34 -15.70
C LEU A 627 17.92 -6.09 -15.43
N ARG A 628 18.82 -6.99 -15.83
CA ARG A 628 20.27 -6.77 -15.71
C ARG A 628 20.78 -5.64 -16.58
N GLU A 629 20.29 -5.57 -17.82
CA GLU A 629 20.59 -4.47 -18.73
C GLU A 629 20.09 -3.15 -18.13
N MET A 630 18.87 -3.13 -17.57
CA MET A 630 18.32 -1.96 -16.87
C MET A 630 19.17 -1.53 -15.68
N ILE A 631 19.55 -2.46 -14.79
CA ILE A 631 20.41 -2.16 -13.62
C ILE A 631 21.76 -1.57 -14.06
N THR A 632 22.34 -2.11 -15.15
CA THR A 632 23.63 -1.66 -15.67
C THR A 632 23.52 -0.30 -16.37
N ALA A 633 22.41 -0.06 -17.06
CA ALA A 633 22.13 1.14 -17.83
C ALA A 633 21.54 2.29 -16.99
N ALA A 634 21.13 2.04 -15.74
CA ALA A 634 20.57 3.03 -14.82
C ALA A 634 21.64 4.05 -14.38
N GLN A 635 22.01 4.95 -15.28
CA GLN A 635 22.72 6.18 -14.99
C GLN A 635 21.72 7.33 -15.01
N GLY A 636 21.39 7.89 -13.83
CA GLY A 636 20.55 9.09 -13.70
C GLY A 636 19.02 8.85 -13.73
N VAL A 637 18.55 7.64 -13.41
CA VAL A 637 17.11 7.31 -13.26
C VAL A 637 16.92 6.36 -12.07
N THR A 638 15.88 6.54 -11.25
CA THR A 638 15.57 5.59 -10.16
C THR A 638 15.15 4.22 -10.73
N LEU A 639 15.85 3.18 -10.33
CA LEU A 639 15.49 1.78 -10.57
C LEU A 639 14.11 1.45 -10.00
N SER A 640 13.71 1.97 -8.84
CA SER A 640 12.37 1.70 -8.27
C SER A 640 11.23 2.11 -9.21
N LYS A 641 11.44 3.19 -9.97
CA LYS A 641 10.47 3.68 -10.92
C LYS A 641 10.42 2.85 -12.20
N ILE A 642 11.55 2.36 -12.66
CA ILE A 642 11.63 1.40 -13.77
C ILE A 642 10.84 0.13 -13.41
N LEU A 643 11.09 -0.43 -12.23
CA LEU A 643 10.40 -1.63 -11.74
C LEU A 643 8.87 -1.43 -11.68
N ASN A 644 8.42 -0.32 -11.08
CA ASN A 644 6.99 -0.02 -10.93
C ASN A 644 6.26 0.16 -12.28
N THR A 645 6.92 0.73 -13.29
CA THR A 645 6.28 1.05 -14.57
C THR A 645 6.30 -0.10 -15.57
N GLN A 646 7.29 -0.99 -15.50
CA GLN A 646 7.43 -2.12 -16.41
C GLN A 646 6.79 -3.41 -15.89
N GLY A 647 6.41 -3.45 -14.61
CA GLY A 647 5.87 -4.66 -13.97
C GLY A 647 6.94 -5.72 -13.71
N ILE A 648 8.21 -5.30 -13.65
CA ILE A 648 9.37 -6.14 -13.38
C ILE A 648 9.73 -6.02 -11.90
N SER A 649 10.22 -7.09 -11.30
CA SER A 649 10.60 -7.16 -9.88
C SER A 649 12.01 -7.72 -9.70
N LEU A 650 12.63 -7.47 -8.55
CA LEU A 650 13.95 -8.05 -8.26
C LEU A 650 13.95 -9.59 -8.19
N HIS A 651 12.79 -10.22 -8.00
CA HIS A 651 12.65 -11.67 -8.11
C HIS A 651 12.98 -12.17 -9.53
N ASP A 652 12.80 -11.35 -10.56
CA ASP A 652 13.07 -11.71 -11.95
C ASP A 652 14.58 -11.82 -12.25
N LEU A 653 15.45 -11.49 -11.28
CA LEU A 653 16.89 -11.79 -11.34
C LEU A 653 17.22 -13.28 -11.15
N ARG A 654 16.22 -14.10 -10.80
CA ARG A 654 16.36 -15.55 -10.62
C ARG A 654 16.58 -16.27 -11.95
N LEU A 655 17.46 -17.27 -11.95
CA LEU A 655 17.55 -18.26 -13.04
C LEU A 655 16.44 -19.30 -12.91
N GLU A 656 15.83 -19.64 -14.04
CA GLU A 656 14.81 -20.69 -14.10
C GLU A 656 15.46 -22.07 -14.19
N VAL A 657 14.78 -23.06 -13.61
CA VAL A 657 15.18 -24.46 -13.75
C VAL A 657 14.56 -25.05 -15.00
N ARG A 658 15.38 -25.62 -15.87
CA ARG A 658 14.95 -26.47 -16.99
C ARG A 658 15.25 -27.93 -16.65
N GLU A 659 14.22 -28.76 -16.60
CA GLU A 659 14.38 -30.21 -16.53
C GLU A 659 14.36 -30.77 -17.97
N ASP A 660 15.42 -31.46 -18.39
CA ASP A 660 15.41 -32.23 -19.64
C ASP A 660 14.64 -33.53 -19.40
N ASN A 661 13.32 -33.49 -19.48
CA ASN A 661 12.47 -34.58 -19.99
C ASN A 661 11.02 -34.09 -20.19
N ALA A 662 10.37 -34.66 -21.21
CA ALA A 662 9.08 -34.25 -21.75
C ALA A 662 7.99 -33.95 -20.70
N VAL A 663 7.20 -32.92 -21.02
CA VAL A 663 6.09 -32.30 -20.26
C VAL A 663 6.56 -31.16 -19.34
N GLY A 664 6.50 -29.94 -19.90
CA GLY A 664 6.84 -28.72 -19.19
C GLY A 664 5.96 -28.47 -17.98
N GLN A 665 6.57 -28.40 -16.80
CA GLN A 665 6.12 -27.58 -15.67
C GLN A 665 7.35 -26.97 -15.00
N ALA A 666 7.27 -25.68 -14.67
CA ALA A 666 8.30 -24.96 -13.94
C ALA A 666 8.54 -25.57 -12.56
N VAL A 667 9.80 -25.75 -12.16
CA VAL A 667 10.16 -26.25 -10.82
C VAL A 667 9.67 -25.28 -9.76
N ARG A 668 8.70 -25.73 -8.98
CA ARG A 668 8.20 -25.05 -7.78
C ARG A 668 8.71 -25.82 -6.55
N TRP A 669 9.18 -25.10 -5.54
CA TRP A 669 9.80 -25.66 -4.33
C TRP A 669 8.81 -26.43 -3.44
N ALA A 670 9.34 -27.29 -2.57
CA ALA A 670 8.65 -27.99 -1.47
C ALA A 670 8.08 -27.10 -0.35
N ALA A 671 8.16 -25.78 -0.56
CA ALA A 671 7.86 -24.66 0.33
C ALA A 671 6.38 -24.48 0.73
N ASP A 672 5.47 -25.32 0.24
CA ASP A 672 4.01 -25.19 0.35
C ASP A 672 3.35 -26.30 1.22
N MET A 673 4.12 -26.98 2.08
CA MET A 673 3.55 -28.00 2.98
C MET A 673 2.76 -27.38 4.15
N PRO A 674 1.54 -27.87 4.48
CA PRO A 674 0.93 -27.60 5.77
C PRO A 674 1.73 -28.31 6.87
N ALA A 675 1.89 -27.64 8.02
CA ALA A 675 2.52 -28.19 9.22
C ALA A 675 2.05 -29.63 9.50
N ARG A 676 2.97 -30.61 9.46
CA ARG A 676 2.64 -32.00 9.82
C ARG A 676 2.50 -32.13 11.34
N ARG A 677 1.51 -32.93 11.74
CA ARG A 677 1.21 -33.28 13.14
C ARG A 677 2.42 -33.94 13.81
N ARG A 678 2.66 -33.58 15.08
CA ARG A 678 3.65 -34.17 15.99
C ARG A 678 3.68 -35.71 15.89
N PRO A 679 4.86 -36.36 15.99
CA PRO A 679 4.94 -37.81 16.07
C PRO A 679 4.22 -38.30 17.32
N GLN A 680 3.32 -39.28 17.14
CA GLN A 680 2.72 -40.01 18.24
C GLN A 680 3.81 -40.78 18.99
N SER A 681 4.02 -40.46 20.27
CA SER A 681 4.76 -41.32 21.18
C SER A 681 3.86 -42.51 21.57
N HIS A 682 4.34 -43.72 21.31
CA HIS A 682 3.74 -44.96 21.79
C HIS A 682 4.02 -45.18 23.28
N GLY A 683 3.00 -45.62 24.01
CA GLY A 683 3.10 -46.22 25.35
C GLY A 683 1.76 -46.23 26.10
N PRO A 684 1.12 -47.40 26.32
CA PRO A 684 -0.24 -47.47 26.86
C PRO A 684 -0.25 -47.58 28.39
N GLN A 685 -1.17 -46.89 29.06
CA GLN A 685 -1.62 -47.22 30.43
C GLN A 685 -3.11 -46.85 30.63
N PRO A 686 -3.82 -47.52 31.58
CA PRO A 686 -5.08 -48.19 31.27
C PRO A 686 -6.35 -47.39 31.58
N ALA A 687 -7.43 -47.86 30.96
CA ALA A 687 -8.79 -47.37 31.07
C ALA A 687 -9.34 -47.37 32.50
N VAL A 688 -9.96 -46.25 32.89
CA VAL A 688 -10.91 -46.16 34.00
C VAL A 688 -12.30 -45.95 33.40
N GLN A 689 -13.23 -46.85 33.75
CA GLN A 689 -14.62 -46.87 33.29
C GLN A 689 -15.44 -45.70 33.85
N PRO A 690 -16.44 -45.17 33.12
CA PRO A 690 -17.39 -44.20 33.64
C PRO A 690 -18.51 -44.88 34.43
N GLY A 691 -18.61 -44.52 35.72
CA GLY A 691 -19.72 -44.88 36.61
C GLY A 691 -20.92 -43.94 36.46
N THR A 692 -22.08 -44.54 36.70
CA THR A 692 -23.48 -44.13 36.49
C THR A 692 -24.05 -43.03 37.41
N ILE A 693 -24.92 -42.19 36.81
CA ILE A 693 -26.28 -41.73 37.24
C ILE A 693 -26.44 -40.85 38.50
N ALA A 694 -27.06 -39.66 38.36
CA ALA A 694 -28.37 -39.30 38.95
C ALA A 694 -28.83 -37.85 38.62
N LYS A 695 -30.11 -37.70 38.22
CA LYS A 695 -30.93 -36.46 38.26
C LYS A 695 -31.58 -36.31 39.66
N PRO A 696 -32.03 -35.10 40.04
CA PRO A 696 -33.48 -34.76 39.99
C PRO A 696 -33.74 -33.31 39.48
N GLN A 697 -34.77 -33.01 38.66
CA GLN A 697 -36.14 -32.53 39.01
C GLN A 697 -36.15 -31.31 39.98
N SER A 698 -36.97 -30.25 39.90
CA SER A 698 -37.91 -29.58 38.97
C SER A 698 -38.59 -28.44 39.81
N ASP A 699 -39.35 -27.54 39.17
CA ASP A 699 -40.29 -26.52 39.75
C ASP A 699 -39.68 -25.18 40.18
N SER A 700 -40.31 -24.01 40.03
CA SER A 700 -41.49 -23.53 39.29
C SER A 700 -41.52 -22.00 39.46
N GLY A 701 -42.19 -21.27 38.56
CA GLY A 701 -42.70 -19.91 38.83
C GLY A 701 -42.09 -18.74 38.04
N ALA A 702 -42.80 -18.32 36.99
CA ALA A 702 -42.89 -16.91 36.58
C ALA A 702 -43.99 -16.21 37.44
N PRO A 703 -44.35 -14.90 37.30
CA PRO A 703 -43.82 -13.81 36.44
C PRO A 703 -43.69 -12.43 37.17
N SER A 704 -43.20 -11.38 36.48
CA SER A 704 -43.92 -10.11 36.23
C SER A 704 -43.00 -8.90 35.93
N ARG A 705 -43.51 -8.03 35.05
CA ARG A 705 -42.99 -6.72 34.62
C ARG A 705 -43.43 -5.58 35.57
N ARG A 706 -42.79 -4.41 35.38
CA ARG A 706 -43.10 -3.00 35.82
C ARG A 706 -42.22 -2.53 36.98
N ASP A 707 -41.83 -1.28 37.15
CA ASP A 707 -41.82 -0.05 36.34
C ASP A 707 -40.81 0.89 37.03
N ALA A 708 -40.28 1.83 36.26
CA ALA A 708 -39.83 3.19 36.60
C ALA A 708 -39.36 3.57 38.03
N SER A 709 -38.18 4.22 38.10
CA SER A 709 -38.06 5.51 38.83
C SER A 709 -36.82 6.32 38.44
N LEU A 710 -37.08 7.55 37.99
CA LEU A 710 -36.18 8.70 37.88
C LEU A 710 -35.77 9.24 39.26
N SER A 711 -34.53 9.73 39.39
CA SER A 711 -34.20 10.94 40.18
C SER A 711 -32.73 11.35 39.99
N ASN A 712 -32.48 12.46 39.27
CA ASN A 712 -31.85 13.72 39.71
C ASN A 712 -30.94 13.65 40.98
N LEU A 713 -29.76 14.29 41.14
CA LEU A 713 -29.00 15.46 40.63
C LEU A 713 -27.66 15.47 41.49
N PRO A 714 -26.82 16.53 41.58
CA PRO A 714 -26.01 17.24 40.57
C PRO A 714 -24.52 17.49 40.99
N GLY A 715 -23.72 18.02 40.05
CA GLY A 715 -22.85 19.20 40.24
C GLY A 715 -21.43 19.02 40.79
N THR A 716 -20.42 19.13 39.93
CA THR A 716 -19.57 20.33 39.70
C THR A 716 -18.67 20.10 38.50
#